data_AF-A0A923QVT3-F1
#
_entry.id   AF-A0A923QVT3-F1
#
_cell.length_a   1.000
_cell.length_b   1.000
_cell.length_c   1.000
_cell.angle_alpha   90.00
_cell.angle_beta   90.00
_cell.angle_gamma   90.00
#
_symmetry.space_group_name_H-M   'P 1'
#
loop_
_entity.id
_entity.type
_entity.pdbx_description
1 polymer ?
#
loop_
_entity_poly.entity_id
_entity_poly.type
_entity_poly.pdbx_seq_one_letter_code
_entity_poly.pdbx_strand_id
1 'polypeptide(L)'
;MGIRTTQALPRFFLALSLMITFQGLISAGAAPISNRPHSVATLSENWDEAIPLSVKLFLIANHLGNSSIGNLQGMKPDTAKFYLIPIERTSAHLIKSFPKSWTEASGLQATLFEEKSGRQFYRWIKHQDDEHEHLSIRRQLQQWGEDSELRSDPSLVTYRTASRSVVIFNRKNRAFFSLKTGTDHTYGLWQEKGLTGEQVERMFEFNEFIFSSVKGGALPSADLIPEPFAVTVNGLFGSNGSQVSIAQGQIVRDLSSLKGTNIYLPAFVAVHPVFGPTIAWANGSQNPKEFWKENLFTPLGKTVAEFVWETAHELFSMHLQNVWIEFNSDLQPTGRVKIIDFGDTVPNEDLLRPLLALDSVKKLMATRDSEFAYHREIREAGTLDLQIGINKGSNPYFSREESAELGNAFKEAAFHRLAEVSGLAESDFRASMISETNRDGYEHAICDLKKPVWRDFSQRQSKHLALPRAYSVEKQKIRLILSASIENQFIEGLRENLLRVMFGESPGAELAHLVSQGEAMFLNPAKSLSKHSRGLLAVGLIYAGSTDLAVFRIAREANSENLMFKKFVESLKTKGVRNSAHWIEVVHQHYASETNNSNSLSSILDNAHVEDPRFTEYLYQELHRENAKIQKDEFALYDYLEKDAPYSKSVIKSMHEQKESLSWWQTKAHESMIARHARNCQVYLKHAG
;
A
#
# COMPACT_ATOMS: atom_id res chain seq x y z
N MET A 1 -16.47 -48.34 -5.87
CA MET A 1 -16.85 -47.02 -6.44
C MET A 1 -16.28 -46.95 -7.85
N GLY A 2 -17.10 -47.22 -8.86
CA GLY A 2 -16.68 -47.12 -10.27
C GLY A 2 -16.77 -45.66 -10.72
N ILE A 3 -15.62 -45.04 -11.00
CA ILE A 3 -15.54 -43.68 -11.50
C ILE A 3 -15.91 -43.70 -12.99
N ARG A 4 -17.07 -43.13 -13.34
CA ARG A 4 -17.47 -42.82 -14.73
C ARG A 4 -16.73 -41.54 -15.16
N THR A 5 -15.54 -41.64 -15.74
CA THR A 5 -14.77 -40.50 -16.31
C THR A 5 -14.68 -40.51 -17.84
N THR A 6 -15.42 -41.36 -18.54
CA THR A 6 -15.09 -41.70 -19.94
C THR A 6 -15.76 -40.87 -21.05
N GLN A 7 -16.63 -39.89 -20.75
CA GLN A 7 -17.34 -39.14 -21.82
C GLN A 7 -16.97 -37.66 -21.98
N ALA A 8 -16.50 -36.96 -20.94
CA ALA A 8 -16.14 -35.55 -21.03
C ALA A 8 -14.75 -35.32 -21.66
N LEU A 9 -13.77 -36.15 -21.28
CA LEU A 9 -12.39 -36.06 -21.79
C LEU A 9 -12.31 -36.16 -23.32
N PRO A 10 -12.99 -37.12 -23.99
CA PRO A 10 -12.93 -37.25 -25.44
C PRO A 10 -13.51 -36.04 -26.18
N ARG A 11 -14.58 -35.41 -25.67
CA ARG A 11 -15.21 -34.27 -26.36
C ARG A 11 -14.34 -33.02 -26.32
N PHE A 12 -13.70 -32.74 -25.18
CA PHE A 12 -12.80 -31.60 -25.11
C PHE A 12 -11.47 -31.85 -25.79
N PHE A 13 -10.86 -33.04 -25.67
CA PHE A 13 -9.65 -33.34 -26.44
C PHE A 13 -9.95 -33.36 -27.94
N LEU A 14 -11.11 -33.83 -28.36
CA LEU A 14 -11.54 -33.73 -29.76
C LEU A 14 -11.78 -32.27 -30.16
N ALA A 15 -12.43 -31.45 -29.33
CA ALA A 15 -12.64 -30.03 -29.61
C ALA A 15 -11.31 -29.27 -29.64
N LEU A 16 -10.44 -29.44 -28.64
CA LEU A 16 -9.11 -28.85 -28.57
C LEU A 16 -8.24 -29.32 -29.74
N SER A 17 -8.19 -30.63 -30.03
CA SER A 17 -7.49 -31.16 -31.21
C SER A 17 -8.06 -30.60 -32.51
N LEU A 18 -9.38 -30.54 -32.67
CA LEU A 18 -10.02 -29.93 -33.85
C LEU A 18 -9.68 -28.44 -33.95
N MET A 19 -9.73 -27.69 -32.86
CA MET A 19 -9.39 -26.26 -32.82
C MET A 19 -7.94 -25.99 -33.19
N ILE A 20 -7.03 -26.82 -32.70
CA ILE A 20 -5.60 -26.73 -33.01
C ILE A 20 -5.34 -27.13 -34.47
N THR A 21 -6.01 -28.18 -34.95
CA THR A 21 -5.95 -28.57 -36.37
C THR A 21 -6.50 -27.45 -37.26
N PHE A 22 -7.59 -26.78 -36.84
CA PHE A 22 -8.16 -25.64 -37.55
C PHE A 22 -7.22 -24.43 -37.55
N GLN A 23 -6.62 -24.08 -36.41
CA GLN A 23 -5.63 -23.00 -36.31
C GLN A 23 -4.41 -23.30 -37.21
N GLY A 24 -3.92 -24.55 -37.19
CA GLY A 24 -2.83 -25.02 -38.04
C GLY A 24 -3.17 -24.95 -39.52
N LEU A 25 -4.41 -25.25 -39.91
CA LEU A 25 -4.90 -25.13 -41.29
C LEU A 25 -5.04 -23.66 -41.74
N ILE A 26 -5.55 -22.78 -40.87
CA ILE A 26 -5.65 -21.33 -41.13
C ILE A 26 -4.25 -20.72 -41.27
N SER A 27 -3.29 -21.08 -40.41
CA SER A 27 -1.90 -20.61 -40.50
C SER A 27 -1.14 -21.21 -41.69
N ALA A 28 -1.50 -22.42 -42.14
CA ALA A 28 -0.89 -23.07 -43.31
C ALA A 28 -1.27 -22.42 -44.65
N GLY A 29 -2.33 -21.60 -44.68
CA GLY A 29 -2.75 -20.88 -45.89
C GLY A 29 -1.85 -19.70 -46.28
N ALA A 30 -0.91 -19.28 -45.42
CA ALA A 30 -0.14 -18.04 -45.61
C ALA A 30 1.38 -18.13 -45.37
N ALA A 31 1.94 -19.28 -44.97
CA ALA A 31 3.37 -19.39 -44.64
C ALA A 31 4.05 -20.63 -45.26
N PRO A 32 5.33 -20.53 -45.69
CA PRO A 32 6.09 -21.65 -46.23
C PRO A 32 6.28 -22.76 -45.17
N ILE A 33 6.32 -24.01 -45.65
CA ILE A 33 6.29 -25.27 -44.90
C ILE A 33 7.39 -25.39 -43.81
N SER A 34 8.46 -24.58 -43.87
CA SER A 34 9.53 -24.57 -42.88
C SER A 34 9.19 -23.89 -41.54
N ASN A 35 8.07 -23.15 -41.46
CA ASN A 35 7.60 -22.48 -40.23
C ASN A 35 6.31 -23.11 -39.68
N ARG A 36 6.14 -24.43 -39.81
CA ARG A 36 4.99 -25.10 -39.20
C ARG A 36 5.06 -24.96 -37.67
N PRO A 37 4.01 -24.44 -37.01
CA PRO A 37 3.95 -24.43 -35.56
C PRO A 37 4.10 -25.86 -35.05
N HIS A 38 4.93 -26.04 -34.02
CA HIS A 38 5.06 -27.33 -33.32
C HIS A 38 3.67 -27.89 -33.03
N SER A 39 3.42 -29.15 -33.40
CA SER A 39 2.11 -29.76 -33.21
C SER A 39 1.81 -29.85 -31.71
N VAL A 40 0.54 -29.70 -31.32
CA VAL A 40 0.17 -29.75 -29.89
C VAL A 40 0.40 -31.15 -29.28
N ALA A 41 0.54 -32.18 -30.11
CA ALA A 41 1.07 -33.47 -29.67
C ALA A 41 2.41 -33.30 -28.95
N THR A 42 3.34 -32.49 -29.49
CA THR A 42 4.64 -32.20 -28.85
C THR A 42 4.50 -31.33 -27.60
N LEU A 43 3.45 -30.51 -27.49
CA LEU A 43 3.17 -29.78 -26.25
C LEU A 43 2.68 -30.74 -25.16
N SER A 44 1.78 -31.67 -25.48
CA SER A 44 1.22 -32.63 -24.51
C SER A 44 2.27 -33.55 -23.88
N GLU A 45 3.30 -33.93 -24.63
CA GLU A 45 4.40 -34.80 -24.19
C GLU A 45 5.32 -34.17 -23.13
N ASN A 46 5.33 -32.84 -23.01
CA ASN A 46 6.23 -32.10 -22.12
C ASN A 46 5.58 -31.64 -20.81
N TRP A 47 4.27 -31.88 -20.63
CA TRP A 47 3.61 -31.52 -19.38
C TRP A 47 3.81 -32.61 -18.34
N ASP A 48 4.14 -32.20 -17.13
CA ASP A 48 4.02 -33.07 -15.98
C ASP A 48 2.55 -33.54 -15.89
N GLU A 49 2.33 -34.86 -15.95
CA GLU A 49 0.99 -35.48 -15.86
C GLU A 49 0.25 -35.00 -14.61
N ALA A 50 1.02 -34.62 -13.61
CA ALA A 50 0.55 -34.36 -12.30
C ALA A 50 0.19 -32.86 -12.13
N ILE A 51 0.32 -32.03 -13.16
CA ILE A 51 -0.30 -30.69 -13.21
C ILE A 51 -1.80 -30.84 -13.52
N PRO A 52 -2.70 -30.17 -12.76
CA PRO A 52 -4.13 -30.23 -13.04
C PRO A 52 -4.48 -29.79 -14.46
N LEU A 53 -5.50 -30.42 -15.07
CA LEU A 53 -5.93 -30.08 -16.42
C LEU A 53 -6.30 -28.59 -16.54
N SER A 54 -7.04 -28.05 -15.57
CA SER A 54 -7.41 -26.63 -15.48
C SER A 54 -6.21 -25.70 -15.65
N VAL A 55 -5.06 -26.05 -15.08
CA VAL A 55 -3.82 -25.29 -15.17
C VAL A 55 -3.18 -25.39 -16.54
N LYS A 56 -3.14 -26.59 -17.13
CA LYS A 56 -2.64 -26.77 -18.50
C LYS A 56 -3.44 -25.92 -19.47
N LEU A 57 -4.77 -25.93 -19.32
CA LEU A 57 -5.66 -25.12 -20.16
C LEU A 57 -5.53 -23.63 -19.90
N PHE A 58 -5.37 -23.22 -18.64
CA PHE A 58 -5.04 -21.85 -18.29
C PHE A 58 -3.76 -21.39 -19.01
N LEU A 59 -2.67 -22.16 -18.93
CA LEU A 59 -1.40 -21.80 -19.55
C LEU A 59 -1.49 -21.77 -21.08
N ILE A 60 -2.23 -22.72 -21.67
CA ILE A 60 -2.49 -22.73 -23.11
C ILE A 60 -3.28 -21.48 -23.53
N ALA A 61 -4.38 -21.19 -22.84
CA ALA A 61 -5.20 -20.02 -23.10
C ALA A 61 -4.39 -18.72 -22.95
N ASN A 62 -3.63 -18.60 -21.87
CA ASN A 62 -2.79 -17.44 -21.56
C ASN A 62 -1.82 -17.12 -22.69
N HIS A 63 -1.18 -18.16 -23.22
CA HIS A 63 -0.24 -18.01 -24.33
C HIS A 63 -0.91 -17.63 -25.65
N LEU A 64 -2.07 -18.23 -25.95
CA LEU A 64 -2.80 -17.98 -27.20
C LEU A 64 -3.52 -16.63 -27.22
N GLY A 65 -4.03 -16.17 -26.07
CA GLY A 65 -4.66 -14.86 -25.93
C GLY A 65 -3.68 -13.70 -26.14
N ASN A 66 -2.40 -13.91 -25.83
CA ASN A 66 -1.36 -12.90 -25.93
C ASN A 66 -0.64 -12.85 -27.29
N SER A 67 -0.77 -13.89 -28.12
CA SER A 67 0.00 -13.99 -29.35
C SER A 67 -0.63 -13.19 -30.50
N SER A 68 -0.19 -11.93 -30.64
CA SER A 68 0.04 -11.37 -31.97
C SER A 68 1.24 -12.05 -32.67
N ILE A 69 2.00 -12.88 -31.96
CA ILE A 69 3.22 -13.56 -32.45
C ILE A 69 3.21 -15.01 -31.96
N GLY A 70 3.14 -15.96 -32.90
CA GLY A 70 3.01 -17.41 -32.68
C GLY A 70 4.20 -18.14 -32.03
N ASN A 71 4.86 -17.55 -31.03
CA ASN A 71 6.00 -18.18 -30.38
C ASN A 71 5.57 -19.02 -29.17
N LEU A 72 5.19 -20.28 -29.38
CA LEU A 72 4.81 -21.26 -28.34
C LEU A 72 5.92 -21.57 -27.29
N GLN A 73 7.10 -20.94 -27.37
CA GLN A 73 8.19 -21.15 -26.42
C GLN A 73 7.80 -20.83 -24.97
N GLY A 74 6.87 -19.89 -24.73
CA GLY A 74 6.39 -19.55 -23.39
C GLY A 74 5.66 -20.69 -22.65
N MET A 75 5.22 -21.73 -23.36
CA MET A 75 4.58 -22.91 -22.75
C MET A 75 5.59 -23.96 -22.26
N LYS A 76 6.88 -23.84 -22.61
CA LYS A 76 7.87 -24.84 -22.18
C LYS A 76 8.10 -24.72 -20.67
N PRO A 77 7.96 -25.80 -19.91
CA PRO A 77 8.33 -25.79 -18.49
C PRO A 77 9.82 -25.45 -18.35
N ASP A 78 10.14 -24.61 -17.38
CA ASP A 78 11.53 -24.35 -16.97
C ASP A 78 11.74 -24.73 -15.51
N THR A 79 12.99 -24.97 -15.13
CA THR A 79 13.38 -25.18 -13.74
C THR A 79 13.50 -23.84 -13.02
N ALA A 80 12.87 -23.71 -11.85
CA ALA A 80 12.98 -22.49 -11.05
C ALA A 80 14.43 -22.20 -10.69
N LYS A 81 14.87 -20.98 -10.97
CA LYS A 81 16.15 -20.44 -10.47
C LYS A 81 15.87 -19.54 -9.29
N PHE A 82 16.67 -19.63 -8.23
CA PHE A 82 16.42 -18.85 -7.01
C PHE A 82 17.69 -18.52 -6.23
N TYR A 83 17.61 -17.47 -5.43
CA TYR A 83 18.56 -17.17 -4.36
C TYR A 83 18.03 -17.67 -3.01
N LEU A 84 18.92 -17.85 -2.04
CA LEU A 84 18.53 -18.03 -0.65
C LEU A 84 18.75 -16.75 0.12
N ILE A 85 17.65 -16.17 0.60
CA ILE A 85 17.68 -14.94 1.37
C ILE A 85 17.36 -15.30 2.82
N PRO A 86 18.24 -14.99 3.79
CA PRO A 86 17.92 -15.20 5.19
C PRO A 86 16.64 -14.45 5.59
N ILE A 87 15.73 -15.10 6.32
CA ILE A 87 14.42 -14.50 6.64
C ILE A 87 14.58 -13.19 7.41
N GLU A 88 15.57 -13.07 8.30
CA GLU A 88 15.84 -11.84 9.05
C GLU A 88 16.30 -10.65 8.17
N ARG A 89 16.65 -10.91 6.91
CA ARG A 89 16.97 -9.90 5.89
C ARG A 89 15.78 -9.55 4.99
N THR A 90 14.65 -10.19 5.21
CA THR A 90 13.39 -9.91 4.52
C THR A 90 12.44 -9.12 5.42
N SER A 91 11.38 -8.53 4.85
CA SER A 91 10.30 -7.90 5.61
C SER A 91 9.50 -8.93 6.41
N ALA A 92 10.03 -9.30 7.58
CA ALA A 92 9.51 -10.38 8.42
C ALA A 92 8.06 -10.16 8.93
N HIS A 93 7.50 -8.95 8.81
CA HIS A 93 6.13 -8.65 9.19
C HIS A 93 5.09 -9.23 8.21
N LEU A 94 5.41 -9.29 6.90
CA LEU A 94 4.56 -9.89 5.88
C LEU A 94 4.54 -11.43 5.95
N ILE A 95 5.56 -12.01 6.59
CA ILE A 95 5.71 -13.46 6.77
C ILE A 95 4.93 -13.96 8.01
N LYS A 96 4.72 -13.10 9.02
CA LYS A 96 4.23 -13.50 10.35
C LYS A 96 2.71 -13.39 10.56
N SER A 97 2.00 -12.59 9.77
CA SER A 97 0.54 -12.40 9.90
C SER A 97 -0.29 -13.59 9.39
N PHE A 98 0.36 -14.62 8.84
CA PHE A 98 -0.36 -15.59 8.04
C PHE A 98 -0.97 -16.76 8.84
N PRO A 99 -2.22 -17.18 8.56
CA PRO A 99 -2.80 -18.38 9.16
C PRO A 99 -1.99 -19.61 8.72
N LYS A 100 -1.28 -20.25 9.67
CA LYS A 100 -0.52 -21.49 9.41
C LYS A 100 -1.34 -22.56 8.67
N SER A 101 -2.64 -22.60 8.92
CA SER A 101 -3.59 -23.53 8.28
C SER A 101 -3.62 -23.42 6.75
N TRP A 102 -3.36 -22.25 6.17
CA TRP A 102 -3.41 -22.05 4.72
C TRP A 102 -2.10 -22.45 4.03
N THR A 103 -0.95 -22.18 4.65
CA THR A 103 0.37 -22.48 4.05
C THR A 103 0.80 -23.93 4.21
N GLU A 104 0.36 -24.60 5.28
CA GLU A 104 0.68 -26.02 5.52
C GLU A 104 -0.14 -26.93 4.60
N ALA A 105 -1.44 -26.68 4.44
CA ALA A 105 -2.32 -27.47 3.58
C ALA A 105 -1.97 -27.36 2.08
N SER A 106 -1.45 -26.20 1.66
CA SER A 106 -1.07 -25.96 0.25
C SER A 106 0.34 -26.44 -0.10
N GLY A 107 1.18 -26.76 0.90
CA GLY A 107 2.60 -27.09 0.70
C GLY A 107 3.48 -25.89 0.34
N LEU A 108 2.94 -24.67 0.41
CA LEU A 108 3.65 -23.43 0.08
C LEU A 108 4.86 -23.21 0.97
N GLN A 109 4.70 -23.39 2.28
CA GLN A 109 5.78 -23.12 3.25
C GLN A 109 6.98 -24.03 3.00
N ALA A 110 6.76 -25.33 2.83
CA ALA A 110 7.83 -26.29 2.53
C ALA A 110 8.48 -26.07 1.15
N THR A 111 7.83 -25.30 0.27
CA THR A 111 8.36 -24.97 -1.06
C THR A 111 9.22 -23.72 -1.02
N LEU A 112 8.76 -22.69 -0.31
CA LEU A 112 9.35 -21.35 -0.29
C LEU A 112 10.41 -21.18 0.79
N PHE A 113 10.42 -22.02 1.83
CA PHE A 113 11.36 -21.92 2.93
C PHE A 113 12.23 -23.16 3.06
N GLU A 114 13.47 -22.95 3.46
CA GLU A 114 14.38 -24.03 3.85
C GLU A 114 15.22 -23.65 5.05
N GLU A 115 15.63 -24.65 5.82
CA GLU A 115 16.54 -24.48 6.96
C GLU A 115 17.92 -25.01 6.61
N LYS A 116 18.96 -24.21 6.87
CA LYS A 116 20.36 -24.60 6.68
C LYS A 116 21.17 -24.16 7.89
N SER A 117 21.84 -25.12 8.54
CA SER A 117 22.66 -24.88 9.74
C SER A 117 21.92 -24.14 10.86
N GLY A 118 20.64 -24.47 11.10
CA GLY A 118 19.81 -23.85 12.13
C GLY A 118 19.26 -22.45 11.79
N ARG A 119 19.47 -21.97 10.55
CA ARG A 119 18.97 -20.67 10.06
C ARG A 119 17.94 -20.87 8.97
N GLN A 120 16.86 -20.10 8.99
CA GLN A 120 15.80 -20.16 7.99
C GLN A 120 16.07 -19.20 6.82
N PHE A 121 15.81 -19.69 5.62
CA PHE A 121 15.98 -18.98 4.37
C PHE A 121 14.69 -19.01 3.56
N TYR A 122 14.44 -17.92 2.86
CA TYR A 122 13.42 -17.80 1.82
C TYR A 122 14.06 -18.06 0.45
N ARG A 123 13.39 -18.87 -0.38
CA ARG A 123 13.76 -19.11 -1.78
C ARG A 123 13.22 -17.98 -2.64
N TRP A 124 14.08 -17.02 -2.93
CA TRP A 124 13.78 -15.91 -3.81
C TRP A 124 13.83 -16.35 -5.26
N ILE A 125 12.67 -16.77 -5.78
CA ILE A 125 12.57 -17.31 -7.14
C ILE A 125 12.64 -16.18 -8.16
N LYS A 126 13.62 -16.24 -9.05
CA LYS A 126 13.84 -15.29 -10.13
C LYS A 126 12.80 -15.49 -11.24
N HIS A 127 12.26 -14.40 -11.80
CA HIS A 127 11.45 -14.49 -13.02
C HIS A 127 12.29 -15.06 -14.17
N GLN A 128 11.72 -15.94 -14.99
CA GLN A 128 12.47 -16.58 -16.08
C GLN A 128 13.00 -15.55 -17.08
N ASP A 129 12.17 -14.54 -17.35
CA ASP A 129 12.42 -13.40 -18.24
C ASP A 129 13.01 -12.19 -17.48
N ASP A 130 13.79 -12.40 -16.41
CA ASP A 130 14.48 -11.28 -15.74
C ASP A 130 15.98 -11.37 -16.04
N GLU A 131 16.58 -10.44 -16.76
CA GLU A 131 18.02 -10.45 -17.05
C GLU A 131 18.82 -9.48 -16.19
N HIS A 132 18.17 -8.45 -15.65
CA HIS A 132 18.85 -7.32 -15.02
C HIS A 132 18.38 -7.03 -13.60
N GLU A 133 17.07 -7.05 -13.34
CA GLU A 133 16.52 -6.61 -12.06
C GLU A 133 16.98 -7.53 -10.92
N HIS A 134 17.06 -8.85 -11.15
CA HIS A 134 17.57 -9.81 -10.15
C HIS A 134 19.03 -9.56 -9.73
N LEU A 135 19.83 -8.83 -10.51
CA LEU A 135 21.22 -8.51 -10.17
C LEU A 135 21.31 -7.55 -8.98
N SER A 136 20.24 -6.80 -8.68
CA SER A 136 20.14 -6.02 -7.45
C SER A 136 20.16 -6.92 -6.21
N ILE A 137 19.43 -8.04 -6.24
CA ILE A 137 19.40 -9.05 -5.19
C ILE A 137 20.77 -9.70 -5.02
N ARG A 138 21.41 -10.06 -6.15
CA ARG A 138 22.77 -10.62 -6.13
C ARG A 138 23.75 -9.68 -5.43
N ARG A 139 23.77 -8.41 -5.83
CA ARG A 139 24.63 -7.38 -5.20
C ARG A 139 24.34 -7.23 -3.71
N GLN A 140 23.06 -7.26 -3.33
CA GLN A 140 22.67 -7.13 -1.93
C GLN A 140 23.15 -8.31 -1.08
N LEU A 141 23.05 -9.54 -1.60
CA LEU A 141 23.58 -10.74 -0.94
C LEU A 141 25.10 -10.67 -0.78
N GLN A 142 25.83 -10.21 -1.80
CA GLN A 142 27.28 -10.02 -1.72
C GLN A 142 27.68 -9.01 -0.64
N GLN A 143 26.94 -7.90 -0.53
CA GLN A 143 27.17 -6.90 0.52
C GLN A 143 26.95 -7.45 1.93
N TRP A 144 26.06 -8.43 2.10
CA TRP A 144 25.82 -9.11 3.37
C TRP A 144 26.79 -10.25 3.66
N GLY A 145 27.68 -10.58 2.71
CA GLY A 145 28.52 -11.78 2.80
C GLY A 145 27.72 -13.08 2.71
N GLU A 146 26.53 -13.03 2.10
CA GLU A 146 25.67 -14.20 1.88
C GLU A 146 25.96 -14.83 0.52
N ASP A 147 25.54 -16.09 0.34
CA ASP A 147 25.64 -16.78 -0.94
C ASP A 147 24.80 -16.07 -2.02
N SER A 148 25.47 -15.60 -3.06
CA SER A 148 24.89 -14.83 -4.16
C SER A 148 24.76 -15.63 -5.46
N GLU A 149 25.02 -16.93 -5.43
CA GLU A 149 24.91 -17.79 -6.61
C GLU A 149 23.48 -18.27 -6.83
N LEU A 150 23.05 -18.26 -8.10
CA LEU A 150 21.74 -18.77 -8.48
C LEU A 150 21.73 -20.29 -8.35
N ARG A 151 20.74 -20.80 -7.62
CA ARG A 151 20.48 -22.23 -7.49
C ARG A 151 19.34 -22.64 -8.41
N SER A 152 19.26 -23.93 -8.70
CA SER A 152 18.17 -24.53 -9.46
C SER A 152 17.64 -25.74 -8.69
N ASP A 153 16.32 -25.93 -8.64
CA ASP A 153 15.68 -27.13 -8.08
C ASP A 153 14.77 -27.76 -9.15
N PRO A 154 15.17 -28.88 -9.79
CA PRO A 154 14.38 -29.56 -10.82
C PRO A 154 12.98 -30.03 -10.38
N SER A 155 12.71 -30.02 -9.07
CA SER A 155 11.37 -30.28 -8.56
C SER A 155 10.44 -29.05 -8.62
N LEU A 156 10.99 -27.85 -8.76
CA LEU A 156 10.23 -26.60 -8.92
C LEU A 156 10.12 -26.28 -10.41
N VAL A 157 9.01 -26.68 -11.01
CA VAL A 157 8.72 -26.40 -12.41
C VAL A 157 7.99 -25.08 -12.51
N THR A 158 8.38 -24.26 -13.48
CA THR A 158 7.90 -22.90 -13.66
C THR A 158 7.35 -22.71 -15.06
N TYR A 159 6.25 -21.97 -15.16
CA TYR A 159 5.54 -21.67 -16.41
C TYR A 159 5.30 -20.17 -16.52
N ARG A 160 5.59 -19.61 -17.69
CA ARG A 160 5.41 -18.17 -17.96
C ARG A 160 3.92 -17.84 -18.05
N THR A 161 3.60 -16.60 -17.74
CA THR A 161 2.29 -16.00 -18.06
C THR A 161 2.49 -14.78 -18.95
N ALA A 162 1.38 -14.24 -19.46
CA ALA A 162 1.29 -12.96 -20.14
C ALA A 162 1.80 -11.76 -19.33
N SER A 163 1.87 -11.90 -18.01
CA SER A 163 2.29 -10.86 -17.08
C SER A 163 3.67 -11.17 -16.49
N ARG A 164 4.12 -10.38 -15.52
CA ARG A 164 5.30 -10.69 -14.67
C ARG A 164 5.08 -11.82 -13.65
N SER A 165 3.99 -12.56 -13.80
CA SER A 165 3.66 -13.67 -12.91
C SER A 165 4.19 -14.97 -13.51
N VAL A 166 4.75 -15.82 -12.66
CA VAL A 166 5.16 -17.18 -13.00
C VAL A 166 4.23 -18.15 -12.27
N VAL A 167 3.75 -19.18 -12.95
CA VAL A 167 3.04 -20.30 -12.29
C VAL A 167 4.07 -21.35 -11.90
N ILE A 168 4.02 -21.80 -10.65
CA ILE A 168 5.02 -22.68 -10.05
C ILE A 168 4.34 -23.95 -9.54
N PHE A 169 4.91 -25.09 -9.94
CA PHE A 169 4.48 -26.41 -9.51
C PHE A 169 5.65 -27.16 -8.86
N ASN A 170 5.50 -27.52 -7.58
CA ASN A 170 6.49 -28.31 -6.87
C ASN A 170 6.14 -29.81 -6.97
N ARG A 171 6.97 -30.58 -7.67
CA ARG A 171 6.81 -32.02 -7.87
C ARG A 171 6.87 -32.82 -6.57
N LYS A 172 7.65 -32.39 -5.57
CA LYS A 172 7.87 -33.14 -4.32
C LYS A 172 6.64 -33.13 -3.42
N ASN A 173 6.06 -31.96 -3.19
CA ASN A 173 4.94 -31.78 -2.24
C ASN A 173 3.64 -31.34 -2.91
N ARG A 174 3.63 -31.30 -4.25
CA ARG A 174 2.46 -30.93 -5.07
C ARG A 174 2.00 -29.48 -4.84
N ALA A 175 2.80 -28.62 -4.22
CA ALA A 175 2.44 -27.22 -4.03
C ALA A 175 2.25 -26.53 -5.38
N PHE A 176 1.25 -25.66 -5.45
CA PHE A 176 0.85 -25.04 -6.69
C PHE A 176 0.40 -23.60 -6.45
N PHE A 177 1.10 -22.66 -7.06
CA PHE A 177 0.93 -21.24 -6.79
C PHE A 177 1.43 -20.39 -7.95
N SER A 178 1.12 -19.10 -7.92
CA SER A 178 1.72 -18.12 -8.81
C SER A 178 2.58 -17.15 -8.02
N LEU A 179 3.69 -16.72 -8.61
CA LEU A 179 4.59 -15.71 -8.06
C LEU A 179 4.60 -14.50 -8.99
N LYS A 180 4.10 -13.36 -8.51
CA LYS A 180 4.24 -12.04 -9.14
C LYS A 180 5.52 -11.41 -8.59
N THR A 181 6.49 -11.12 -9.44
CA THR A 181 7.81 -10.58 -9.05
C THR A 181 8.23 -9.46 -9.98
N GLY A 182 9.19 -8.62 -9.55
CA GLY A 182 9.85 -7.66 -10.43
C GLY A 182 10.52 -8.35 -11.62
N THR A 183 10.53 -7.69 -12.78
CA THR A 183 11.17 -8.17 -14.02
C THR A 183 11.44 -7.00 -14.95
N ASP A 184 12.55 -7.01 -15.68
CA ASP A 184 12.90 -6.01 -16.70
C ASP A 184 12.11 -6.21 -18.00
N HIS A 185 11.65 -7.42 -18.28
CA HIS A 185 10.77 -7.69 -19.41
C HIS A 185 9.66 -8.68 -19.05
N THR A 186 8.55 -8.60 -19.78
CA THR A 186 7.52 -9.64 -19.80
C THR A 186 7.39 -10.16 -21.22
N TYR A 187 6.81 -11.35 -21.37
CA TYR A 187 6.48 -11.90 -22.69
C TYR A 187 5.44 -11.06 -23.45
N GLY A 188 4.69 -10.19 -22.76
CA GLY A 188 3.72 -9.28 -23.37
C GLY A 188 4.32 -7.95 -23.84
N LEU A 189 3.45 -7.01 -24.21
CA LEU A 189 3.83 -5.65 -24.64
C LEU A 189 4.45 -4.79 -23.52
N TRP A 190 4.43 -5.28 -22.28
CA TRP A 190 4.84 -4.52 -21.13
C TRP A 190 6.29 -4.81 -20.76
N GLN A 191 7.12 -3.79 -20.77
CA GLN A 191 8.52 -3.85 -20.33
C GLN A 191 8.66 -3.18 -18.95
N GLU A 192 9.78 -3.44 -18.27
CA GLU A 192 10.19 -2.78 -17.02
C GLU A 192 9.14 -2.81 -15.91
N LYS A 193 8.66 -4.00 -15.56
CA LYS A 193 7.69 -4.18 -14.47
C LYS A 193 8.37 -4.44 -13.13
N GLY A 194 9.10 -3.45 -12.62
CA GLY A 194 9.62 -3.45 -11.26
C GLY A 194 8.49 -3.56 -10.21
N LEU A 195 8.75 -4.25 -9.10
CA LEU A 195 7.82 -4.38 -7.98
C LEU A 195 8.52 -3.87 -6.71
N THR A 196 8.21 -2.65 -6.28
CA THR A 196 8.89 -2.01 -5.14
C THR A 196 8.39 -2.57 -3.81
N GLY A 197 9.14 -2.35 -2.73
CA GLY A 197 8.74 -2.79 -1.40
C GLY A 197 7.45 -2.12 -0.93
N GLU A 198 7.29 -0.82 -1.19
CA GLU A 198 6.06 -0.07 -0.89
C GLU A 198 4.84 -0.66 -1.63
N GLN A 199 5.00 -0.99 -2.91
CA GLN A 199 3.95 -1.65 -3.69
C GLN A 199 3.59 -3.00 -3.08
N VAL A 200 4.58 -3.85 -2.74
CA VAL A 200 4.31 -5.16 -2.12
C VAL A 200 3.57 -5.03 -0.80
N GLU A 201 4.01 -4.13 0.09
CA GLU A 201 3.37 -3.90 1.37
C GLU A 201 1.92 -3.44 1.19
N ARG A 202 1.69 -2.49 0.28
CA ARG A 202 0.33 -2.00 -0.04
C ARG A 202 -0.57 -3.09 -0.61
N MET A 203 -0.08 -3.85 -1.61
CA MET A 203 -0.83 -4.94 -2.21
C MET A 203 -1.20 -6.00 -1.17
N PHE A 204 -0.29 -6.30 -0.25
CA PHE A 204 -0.54 -7.22 0.86
C PHE A 204 -1.58 -6.68 1.83
N GLU A 205 -1.51 -5.41 2.22
CA GLU A 205 -2.52 -4.76 3.07
C GLU A 205 -3.91 -4.79 2.44
N PHE A 206 -4.00 -4.57 1.13
CA PHE A 206 -5.26 -4.64 0.38
C PHE A 206 -5.81 -6.07 0.41
N ASN A 207 -4.95 -7.06 0.13
CA ASN A 207 -5.33 -8.47 0.19
C ASN A 207 -5.83 -8.87 1.60
N GLU A 208 -5.09 -8.51 2.66
CA GLU A 208 -5.51 -8.79 4.04
C GLU A 208 -6.86 -8.15 4.37
N PHE A 209 -7.05 -6.88 3.99
CA PHE A 209 -8.33 -6.20 4.22
C PHE A 209 -9.48 -6.89 3.46
N ILE A 210 -9.30 -7.18 2.18
CA ILE A 210 -10.31 -7.84 1.33
C ILE A 210 -10.70 -9.20 1.92
N PHE A 211 -9.73 -10.06 2.25
CA PHE A 211 -10.01 -11.39 2.78
C PHE A 211 -10.49 -11.38 4.25
N SER A 212 -10.21 -10.31 5.00
CA SER A 212 -10.83 -10.09 6.31
C SER A 212 -12.31 -9.68 6.21
N SER A 213 -12.69 -9.03 5.11
CA SER A 213 -14.05 -8.53 4.90
C SER A 213 -14.93 -9.57 4.19
N VAL A 214 -14.37 -10.30 3.21
CA VAL A 214 -15.05 -11.37 2.48
C VAL A 214 -14.86 -12.69 3.22
N LYS A 215 -15.90 -13.14 3.92
CA LYS A 215 -15.87 -14.37 4.73
C LYS A 215 -15.38 -15.59 3.92
N GLY A 216 -14.15 -16.02 4.18
CA GLY A 216 -13.54 -17.17 3.52
C GLY A 216 -13.16 -16.93 2.06
N GLY A 217 -13.13 -15.69 1.59
CA GLY A 217 -12.83 -15.35 0.20
C GLY A 217 -13.91 -15.77 -0.80
N ALA A 218 -15.12 -16.09 -0.34
CA ALA A 218 -16.22 -16.52 -1.21
C ALA A 218 -17.31 -15.44 -1.27
N LEU A 219 -17.64 -15.04 -2.50
CA LEU A 219 -18.82 -14.27 -2.86
C LEU A 219 -19.90 -15.20 -3.43
N PRO A 220 -21.18 -14.81 -3.40
CA PRO A 220 -22.23 -15.60 -4.02
C PRO A 220 -22.01 -15.86 -5.52
N SER A 221 -21.38 -14.94 -6.25
CA SER A 221 -21.10 -15.06 -7.70
C SER A 221 -19.63 -15.37 -8.03
N ALA A 222 -18.73 -15.39 -7.05
CA ALA A 222 -17.31 -15.61 -7.29
C ALA A 222 -16.52 -16.16 -6.11
N ASP A 223 -15.32 -16.68 -6.39
CA ASP A 223 -14.29 -16.87 -5.36
C ASP A 223 -13.12 -15.91 -5.60
N LEU A 224 -12.55 -15.41 -4.51
CA LEU A 224 -11.35 -14.60 -4.53
C LEU A 224 -10.14 -15.52 -4.34
N ILE A 225 -9.12 -15.40 -5.20
CA ILE A 225 -7.88 -16.18 -5.04
C ILE A 225 -6.89 -15.39 -4.21
N PRO A 226 -6.52 -15.87 -3.02
CA PRO A 226 -5.72 -15.09 -2.10
C PRO A 226 -4.29 -14.90 -2.58
N GLU A 227 -3.72 -13.76 -2.20
CA GLU A 227 -2.29 -13.44 -2.30
C GLU A 227 -1.67 -13.52 -0.92
N PRO A 228 -1.59 -14.74 -0.35
CA PRO A 228 -1.31 -14.96 1.07
C PRO A 228 0.03 -14.44 1.55
N PHE A 229 0.96 -14.18 0.63
CA PHE A 229 2.34 -14.05 1.02
C PHE A 229 3.04 -13.04 0.14
N ALA A 230 3.75 -12.14 0.79
CA ALA A 230 4.40 -11.00 0.20
C ALA A 230 5.78 -10.85 0.85
N VAL A 231 6.83 -10.63 0.07
CA VAL A 231 8.19 -10.52 0.59
C VAL A 231 8.93 -9.44 -0.14
N THR A 232 9.64 -8.64 0.64
CA THR A 232 10.60 -7.66 0.16
C THR A 232 11.95 -7.96 0.78
N VAL A 233 13.01 -7.59 0.08
CA VAL A 233 14.38 -7.66 0.61
C VAL A 233 14.67 -6.34 1.27
N ASN A 234 15.08 -6.37 2.53
CA ASN A 234 15.37 -5.17 3.29
C ASN A 234 16.67 -4.55 2.81
N GLY A 235 16.57 -3.62 1.85
CA GLY A 235 17.61 -2.64 1.54
C GLY A 235 18.24 -2.77 0.17
N LEU A 236 18.50 -1.62 -0.44
CA LEU A 236 19.83 -1.04 -0.67
C LEU A 236 19.92 0.23 0.18
N PHE A 237 21.08 0.63 0.72
CA PHE A 237 21.28 2.02 1.10
C PHE A 237 21.85 2.74 -0.12
N GLY A 238 21.19 3.82 -0.57
CA GLY A 238 21.77 4.75 -1.51
C GLY A 238 23.09 5.29 -0.98
N SER A 239 23.90 5.89 -1.86
CA SER A 239 25.18 6.51 -1.49
C SER A 239 25.06 7.57 -0.39
N ASN A 240 23.86 8.10 -0.17
CA ASN A 240 23.46 9.04 0.86
C ASN A 240 22.93 8.39 2.15
N GLY A 241 22.96 7.06 2.27
CA GLY A 241 22.37 6.34 3.41
C GLY A 241 20.84 6.26 3.42
N SER A 242 20.15 6.69 2.36
CA SER A 242 18.69 6.51 2.25
C SER A 242 18.36 5.12 1.76
N GLN A 243 17.35 4.46 2.33
CA GLN A 243 16.90 3.16 1.86
C GLN A 243 16.33 3.28 0.44
N VAL A 244 17.01 2.68 -0.54
CA VAL A 244 16.52 2.49 -1.91
C VAL A 244 15.74 1.19 -1.93
N SER A 245 14.46 1.27 -2.31
CA SER A 245 13.64 0.09 -2.53
C SER A 245 14.19 -0.70 -3.73
N ILE A 246 14.54 -1.96 -3.53
CA ILE A 246 14.80 -2.87 -4.64
C ILE A 246 13.46 -3.16 -5.34
N ALA A 247 13.39 -2.97 -6.65
CA ALA A 247 12.20 -3.21 -7.47
C ALA A 247 11.97 -4.71 -7.79
N GLN A 248 12.23 -5.59 -6.83
CA GLN A 248 12.18 -7.04 -6.98
C GLN A 248 11.22 -7.73 -6.01
N GLY A 249 10.36 -7.00 -5.30
CA GLY A 249 9.39 -7.55 -4.39
C GLY A 249 8.59 -8.73 -4.96
N GLN A 250 8.16 -9.65 -4.11
CA GLN A 250 7.49 -10.89 -4.49
C GLN A 250 6.13 -11.02 -3.82
N ILE A 251 5.12 -11.40 -4.58
CA ILE A 251 3.78 -11.75 -4.10
C ILE A 251 3.44 -13.14 -4.59
N VAL A 252 3.08 -14.00 -3.65
CA VAL A 252 2.66 -15.38 -3.89
C VAL A 252 1.15 -15.44 -3.80
N ARG A 253 0.55 -16.00 -4.86
CA ARG A 253 -0.88 -16.27 -5.00
C ARG A 253 -1.13 -17.76 -4.88
N ASP A 254 -1.97 -18.18 -3.93
CA ASP A 254 -2.26 -19.61 -3.74
C ASP A 254 -3.23 -20.11 -4.80
N LEU A 255 -2.80 -21.09 -5.58
CA LEU A 255 -3.59 -21.70 -6.64
C LEU A 255 -4.15 -23.07 -6.23
N SER A 256 -4.06 -23.44 -4.96
CA SER A 256 -4.54 -24.72 -4.43
C SER A 256 -6.03 -24.96 -4.68
N SER A 257 -6.84 -23.90 -4.69
CA SER A 257 -8.29 -23.95 -4.96
C SER A 257 -8.64 -24.44 -6.38
N LEU A 258 -7.65 -24.49 -7.29
CA LEU A 258 -7.82 -24.96 -8.67
C LEU A 258 -7.63 -26.47 -8.84
N LYS A 259 -7.26 -27.19 -7.77
CA LYS A 259 -7.02 -28.65 -7.79
C LYS A 259 -8.30 -29.49 -7.78
N GLY A 260 -9.47 -28.89 -8.00
CA GLY A 260 -10.76 -29.55 -8.03
C GLY A 260 -11.10 -30.22 -9.37
N THR A 261 -12.34 -30.69 -9.48
CA THR A 261 -12.93 -31.23 -10.72
C THR A 261 -13.36 -30.14 -11.69
N ASN A 262 -13.54 -28.91 -11.19
CA ASN A 262 -13.90 -27.77 -12.01
C ASN A 262 -12.71 -27.31 -12.85
N ILE A 263 -13.02 -26.81 -14.04
CA ILE A 263 -12.05 -26.28 -14.98
C ILE A 263 -12.10 -24.75 -14.90
N TYR A 264 -10.94 -24.12 -14.90
CA TYR A 264 -10.83 -22.66 -14.82
C TYR A 264 -10.07 -22.15 -16.03
N LEU A 265 -10.68 -21.25 -16.79
CA LEU A 265 -10.04 -20.59 -17.93
C LEU A 265 -10.07 -19.08 -17.73
N PRO A 266 -9.03 -18.33 -18.14
CA PRO A 266 -9.09 -16.87 -18.16
C PRO A 266 -10.27 -16.37 -18.97
N ALA A 267 -10.93 -15.31 -18.53
CA ALA A 267 -12.16 -14.82 -19.16
C ALA A 267 -11.93 -14.26 -20.57
N PHE A 268 -10.70 -13.92 -20.96
CA PHE A 268 -10.43 -13.46 -22.32
C PHE A 268 -10.69 -14.56 -23.35
N VAL A 269 -10.74 -15.84 -22.95
CA VAL A 269 -11.11 -16.93 -23.87
C VAL A 269 -12.52 -16.77 -24.42
N ALA A 270 -13.42 -16.13 -23.66
CA ALA A 270 -14.79 -15.87 -24.09
C ALA A 270 -14.86 -14.89 -25.27
N VAL A 271 -13.93 -13.92 -25.32
CA VAL A 271 -13.85 -12.91 -26.38
C VAL A 271 -12.84 -13.27 -27.47
N HIS A 272 -12.17 -14.42 -27.36
CA HIS A 272 -11.20 -14.86 -28.36
C HIS A 272 -11.93 -15.42 -29.61
N PRO A 273 -11.52 -15.06 -30.85
CA PRO A 273 -12.22 -15.43 -32.10
C PRO A 273 -12.45 -16.92 -32.32
N VAL A 274 -11.56 -17.75 -31.77
CA VAL A 274 -11.62 -19.21 -31.88
C VAL A 274 -12.24 -19.87 -30.63
N PHE A 275 -11.72 -19.59 -29.44
CA PHE A 275 -12.20 -20.21 -28.19
C PHE A 275 -13.64 -19.82 -27.82
N GLY A 276 -13.98 -18.53 -27.92
CA GLY A 276 -15.29 -18.03 -27.52
C GLY A 276 -16.44 -18.73 -28.25
N PRO A 277 -16.47 -18.71 -29.59
CA PRO A 277 -17.50 -19.40 -30.37
C PRO A 277 -17.48 -20.91 -30.19
N THR A 278 -16.29 -21.53 -30.14
CA THR A 278 -16.21 -22.99 -30.02
C THR A 278 -16.80 -23.49 -28.70
N ILE A 279 -16.53 -22.81 -27.59
CA ILE A 279 -17.12 -23.15 -26.29
C ILE A 279 -18.64 -22.92 -26.31
N ALA A 280 -19.11 -21.81 -26.90
CA ALA A 280 -20.54 -21.53 -27.01
C ALA A 280 -21.27 -22.61 -27.84
N TRP A 281 -20.73 -23.00 -29.00
CA TRP A 281 -21.29 -24.05 -29.85
C TRP A 281 -21.26 -25.44 -29.20
N ALA A 282 -20.17 -25.77 -28.48
CA ALA A 282 -20.07 -27.01 -27.72
C ALA A 282 -21.12 -27.11 -26.60
N ASN A 283 -21.60 -25.96 -26.11
CA ASN A 283 -22.69 -25.83 -25.16
C ASN A 283 -24.07 -25.62 -25.81
N GLY A 284 -24.18 -25.83 -27.12
CA GLY A 284 -25.44 -25.81 -27.86
C GLY A 284 -25.93 -24.40 -28.26
N SER A 285 -25.20 -23.34 -27.93
CA SER A 285 -25.58 -21.99 -28.38
C SER A 285 -25.13 -21.74 -29.81
N GLN A 286 -26.02 -21.21 -30.66
CA GLN A 286 -25.68 -20.71 -32.01
C GLN A 286 -25.29 -19.23 -32.00
N ASN A 287 -25.41 -18.55 -30.86
CA ASN A 287 -25.10 -17.14 -30.70
C ASN A 287 -24.07 -16.97 -29.56
N PRO A 288 -22.77 -16.95 -29.89
CA PRO A 288 -21.72 -16.82 -28.88
C PRO A 288 -21.83 -15.55 -28.03
N LYS A 289 -22.30 -14.43 -28.61
CA LYS A 289 -22.48 -13.17 -27.87
C LYS A 289 -23.50 -13.34 -26.75
N GLU A 290 -24.71 -13.79 -27.07
CA GLU A 290 -25.76 -14.00 -26.06
C GLU A 290 -25.36 -15.05 -25.03
N PHE A 291 -24.68 -16.11 -25.48
CA PHE A 291 -24.12 -17.12 -24.58
C PHE A 291 -23.18 -16.51 -23.54
N TRP A 292 -22.19 -15.71 -23.97
CA TRP A 292 -21.24 -15.09 -23.05
C TRP A 292 -21.84 -13.94 -22.25
N LYS A 293 -22.84 -13.23 -22.79
CA LYS A 293 -23.63 -12.23 -22.06
C LYS A 293 -24.25 -12.83 -20.80
N GLU A 294 -24.87 -13.99 -20.92
CA GLU A 294 -25.52 -14.72 -19.83
C GLU A 294 -24.50 -15.41 -18.90
N ASN A 295 -23.48 -16.05 -19.47
CA ASN A 295 -22.61 -16.97 -18.72
C ASN A 295 -21.31 -16.34 -18.20
N LEU A 296 -20.97 -15.11 -18.61
CA LEU A 296 -19.80 -14.38 -18.14
C LEU A 296 -20.15 -12.95 -17.68
N PHE A 297 -20.64 -12.10 -18.58
CA PHE A 297 -20.74 -10.66 -18.31
C PHE A 297 -21.79 -10.33 -17.25
N THR A 298 -22.93 -11.01 -17.28
CA THR A 298 -23.96 -10.89 -16.24
C THR A 298 -23.44 -11.37 -14.87
N PRO A 299 -22.88 -12.59 -14.71
CA PRO A 299 -22.22 -13.01 -13.47
C PRO A 299 -21.12 -12.07 -12.97
N LEU A 300 -20.33 -11.52 -13.89
CA LEU A 300 -19.24 -10.64 -13.55
C LEU A 300 -19.75 -9.29 -13.00
N GLY A 301 -20.85 -8.77 -13.56
CA GLY A 301 -21.53 -7.59 -13.00
C GLY A 301 -22.00 -7.81 -11.57
N LYS A 302 -22.62 -8.97 -11.30
CA LYS A 302 -23.01 -9.36 -9.93
C LYS A 302 -21.80 -9.48 -9.01
N THR A 303 -20.72 -10.08 -9.50
CA THR A 303 -19.48 -10.25 -8.73
C THR A 303 -18.88 -8.91 -8.31
N VAL A 304 -18.84 -7.92 -9.21
CA VAL A 304 -18.31 -6.59 -8.87
C VAL A 304 -19.18 -5.89 -7.84
N ALA A 305 -20.50 -5.96 -7.99
CA ALA A 305 -21.42 -5.40 -7.00
C ALA A 305 -21.25 -6.04 -5.61
N GLU A 306 -21.12 -7.36 -5.55
CA GLU A 306 -20.84 -8.11 -4.32
C GLU A 306 -19.48 -7.73 -3.74
N PHE A 307 -18.44 -7.62 -4.57
CA PHE A 307 -17.12 -7.21 -4.13
C PHE A 307 -17.13 -5.79 -3.53
N VAL A 308 -17.75 -4.83 -4.22
CA VAL A 308 -17.90 -3.46 -3.73
C VAL A 308 -18.67 -3.48 -2.41
N TRP A 309 -19.76 -4.23 -2.30
CA TRP A 309 -20.55 -4.35 -1.07
C TRP A 309 -19.75 -4.96 0.10
N GLU A 310 -18.98 -6.01 -0.14
CA GLU A 310 -18.24 -6.72 0.90
C GLU A 310 -16.90 -6.06 1.26
N THR A 311 -16.41 -5.10 0.47
CA THR A 311 -15.06 -4.54 0.70
C THR A 311 -14.97 -3.02 0.64
N ALA A 312 -15.96 -2.33 0.07
CA ALA A 312 -15.85 -0.92 -0.29
C ALA A 312 -14.60 -0.60 -1.16
N HIS A 313 -14.11 -1.57 -1.93
CA HIS A 313 -13.04 -1.40 -2.90
C HIS A 313 -13.57 -1.45 -4.34
N GLU A 314 -12.86 -0.76 -5.22
CA GLU A 314 -13.02 -0.79 -6.67
C GLU A 314 -12.00 -1.74 -7.31
N LEU A 315 -12.43 -2.49 -8.32
CA LEU A 315 -11.56 -3.35 -9.13
C LEU A 315 -11.03 -2.58 -10.34
N PHE A 316 -10.01 -1.75 -10.14
CA PHE A 316 -9.51 -0.84 -11.17
C PHE A 316 -8.70 -1.51 -12.30
N SER A 317 -8.25 -2.74 -12.11
CA SER A 317 -7.57 -3.53 -13.17
C SER A 317 -8.39 -4.74 -13.59
N MET A 318 -9.72 -4.60 -13.64
CA MET A 318 -10.62 -5.72 -14.00
C MET A 318 -10.70 -5.95 -15.51
N HIS A 319 -9.57 -6.29 -16.11
CA HIS A 319 -9.52 -6.84 -17.46
C HIS A 319 -9.68 -8.37 -17.43
N LEU A 320 -10.08 -8.96 -18.55
CA LEU A 320 -10.43 -10.39 -18.63
C LEU A 320 -9.29 -11.39 -18.31
N GLN A 321 -8.04 -10.94 -18.18
CA GLN A 321 -6.94 -11.75 -17.65
C GLN A 321 -7.03 -11.98 -16.13
N ASN A 322 -7.66 -11.05 -15.38
CA ASN A 322 -7.79 -11.09 -13.92
C ASN A 322 -9.08 -11.78 -13.45
N VAL A 323 -9.89 -12.28 -14.40
CA VAL A 323 -11.14 -13.00 -14.15
C VAL A 323 -11.03 -14.38 -14.78
N TRP A 324 -11.30 -15.44 -14.02
CA TRP A 324 -11.27 -16.81 -14.53
C TRP A 324 -12.68 -17.41 -14.45
N ILE A 325 -13.17 -17.92 -15.57
CA ILE A 325 -14.49 -18.54 -15.69
C ILE A 325 -14.41 -19.93 -15.06
N GLU A 326 -15.34 -20.23 -14.16
CA GLU A 326 -15.51 -21.58 -13.64
C GLU A 326 -16.41 -22.40 -14.56
N PHE A 327 -15.89 -23.53 -15.03
CA PHE A 327 -16.62 -24.55 -15.77
C PHE A 327 -16.72 -25.82 -14.94
N ASN A 328 -17.81 -26.56 -15.13
CA ASN A 328 -17.90 -27.93 -14.64
C ASN A 328 -17.02 -28.89 -15.47
N SER A 329 -17.05 -30.18 -15.14
CA SER A 329 -16.28 -31.21 -15.86
C SER A 329 -16.66 -31.38 -17.33
N ASP A 330 -17.86 -30.92 -17.73
CA ASP A 330 -18.38 -30.98 -19.09
C ASP A 330 -18.16 -29.68 -19.87
N LEU A 331 -17.37 -28.74 -19.33
CA LEU A 331 -17.10 -27.42 -19.91
C LEU A 331 -18.34 -26.54 -20.10
N GLN A 332 -19.36 -26.74 -19.27
CA GLN A 332 -20.44 -25.78 -19.11
C GLN A 332 -20.02 -24.72 -18.10
N PRO A 333 -20.13 -23.41 -18.43
CA PRO A 333 -19.96 -22.36 -17.45
C PRO A 333 -20.93 -22.56 -16.29
N THR A 334 -20.43 -22.37 -15.07
CA THR A 334 -21.25 -22.50 -13.85
C THR A 334 -21.98 -21.21 -13.49
N GLY A 335 -21.66 -20.11 -14.17
CA GLY A 335 -22.06 -18.76 -13.76
C GLY A 335 -21.26 -18.23 -12.56
N ARG A 336 -20.22 -18.94 -12.09
CA ARG A 336 -19.24 -18.42 -11.12
C ARG A 336 -17.94 -18.01 -11.81
N VAL A 337 -17.24 -17.06 -11.20
CA VAL A 337 -15.88 -16.67 -11.63
C VAL A 337 -14.89 -16.75 -10.46
N LYS A 338 -13.60 -16.74 -10.76
CA LYS A 338 -12.55 -16.45 -9.80
C LYS A 338 -11.89 -15.11 -10.13
N ILE A 339 -11.65 -14.28 -9.12
CA ILE A 339 -10.94 -13.00 -9.27
C ILE A 339 -9.53 -13.12 -8.68
N ILE A 340 -8.56 -12.56 -9.41
CA ILE A 340 -7.15 -12.50 -9.02
C ILE A 340 -6.60 -11.07 -9.13
N ASP A 341 -5.40 -10.87 -8.60
CA ASP A 341 -4.62 -9.61 -8.72
C ASP A 341 -5.26 -8.40 -8.02
N PHE A 342 -5.39 -8.50 -6.70
CA PHE A 342 -6.02 -7.47 -5.87
C PHE A 342 -5.14 -6.26 -5.58
N GLY A 343 -3.86 -6.31 -5.98
CA GLY A 343 -2.95 -5.20 -5.73
C GLY A 343 -3.27 -3.91 -6.49
N ASP A 344 -4.06 -4.01 -7.56
CA ASP A 344 -4.56 -2.85 -8.31
C ASP A 344 -5.97 -2.42 -7.84
N THR A 345 -6.48 -2.98 -6.74
CA THR A 345 -7.74 -2.50 -6.16
C THR A 345 -7.57 -1.14 -5.52
N VAL A 346 -8.64 -0.35 -5.49
CA VAL A 346 -8.62 0.99 -4.90
C VAL A 346 -9.68 1.05 -3.81
N PRO A 347 -9.31 1.30 -2.56
CA PRO A 347 -10.30 1.52 -1.52
C PRO A 347 -11.05 2.83 -1.78
N ASN A 348 -12.39 2.78 -1.75
CA ASN A 348 -13.23 3.95 -1.97
C ASN A 348 -13.45 4.70 -0.64
N GLU A 349 -12.99 5.95 -0.57
CA GLU A 349 -13.05 6.74 0.66
C GLU A 349 -14.48 7.06 1.10
N ASP A 350 -15.37 7.41 0.17
CA ASP A 350 -16.73 7.80 0.50
C ASP A 350 -17.51 6.60 1.07
N LEU A 351 -17.24 5.40 0.56
CA LEU A 351 -17.79 4.16 1.09
C LEU A 351 -17.15 3.74 2.42
N LEU A 352 -15.84 3.96 2.59
CA LEU A 352 -15.12 3.66 3.83
C LEU A 352 -15.24 4.77 4.89
N ARG A 353 -15.78 5.95 4.58
CA ARG A 353 -15.85 7.10 5.49
C ARG A 353 -16.49 6.76 6.83
N PRO A 354 -17.60 5.99 6.89
CA PRO A 354 -18.18 5.58 8.17
C PRO A 354 -17.27 4.64 9.00
N LEU A 355 -16.26 4.03 8.36
CA LEU A 355 -15.32 3.06 8.93
C LEU A 355 -13.94 3.68 9.25
N LEU A 356 -13.70 4.98 8.97
CA LEU A 356 -12.42 5.66 9.21
C LEU A 356 -11.97 5.67 10.69
N ALA A 357 -12.85 5.36 11.62
CA ALA A 357 -12.48 5.19 13.03
C ALA A 357 -11.58 3.96 13.26
N LEU A 358 -11.54 3.00 12.33
CA LEU A 358 -10.72 1.80 12.39
C LEU A 358 -9.29 2.10 11.95
N ASP A 359 -8.30 1.71 12.76
CA ASP A 359 -6.89 1.98 12.46
C ASP A 359 -6.41 1.25 11.19
N SER A 360 -6.99 0.08 10.87
CA SER A 360 -6.75 -0.62 9.60
C SER A 360 -7.17 0.23 8.40
N VAL A 361 -8.34 0.87 8.46
CA VAL A 361 -8.84 1.75 7.40
C VAL A 361 -7.99 3.03 7.33
N LYS A 362 -7.58 3.62 8.46
CA LYS A 362 -6.67 4.78 8.44
C LYS A 362 -5.33 4.44 7.79
N LYS A 363 -4.74 3.28 8.14
CA LYS A 363 -3.48 2.82 7.56
C LYS A 363 -3.62 2.64 6.04
N LEU A 364 -4.68 1.96 5.62
CA LEU A 364 -5.06 1.77 4.22
C LEU A 364 -5.21 3.10 3.45
N MET A 365 -5.80 4.12 4.10
CA MET A 365 -5.97 5.45 3.52
C MET A 365 -4.67 6.26 3.49
N ALA A 366 -3.74 6.03 4.41
CA ALA A 366 -2.45 6.73 4.45
C ALA A 366 -1.46 6.24 3.39
N THR A 367 -1.52 4.96 3.00
CA THR A 367 -0.66 4.38 1.96
C THR A 367 -1.08 4.74 0.52
N ARG A 368 -2.04 5.65 0.38
CA ARG A 368 -2.84 5.92 -0.84
C ARG A 368 -2.32 7.07 -1.73
N ASP A 369 -1.48 7.96 -1.22
CA ASP A 369 -1.27 9.29 -1.83
C ASP A 369 -0.30 9.35 -3.01
N SER A 370 0.50 8.30 -3.27
CA SER A 370 1.72 8.40 -4.10
C SER A 370 1.60 8.03 -5.60
N GLU A 371 0.73 7.13 -6.04
CA GLU A 371 0.96 6.45 -7.35
C GLU A 371 -0.07 6.64 -8.45
N PHE A 372 -1.16 7.38 -8.23
CA PHE A 372 -2.22 7.43 -9.23
C PHE A 372 -2.84 8.81 -9.39
N ALA A 373 -2.19 9.66 -10.20
CA ALA A 373 -2.71 10.97 -10.59
C ALA A 373 -4.10 10.86 -11.23
N TYR A 374 -4.31 9.89 -12.14
CA TYR A 374 -5.62 9.62 -12.75
C TYR A 374 -6.70 9.27 -11.71
N HIS A 375 -6.34 8.45 -10.72
CA HIS A 375 -7.30 8.07 -9.69
C HIS A 375 -7.56 9.23 -8.75
N ARG A 376 -6.64 10.18 -8.60
CA ARG A 376 -6.89 11.40 -7.83
C ARG A 376 -8.04 12.19 -8.46
N GLU A 377 -8.10 12.33 -9.78
CA GLU A 377 -9.18 13.04 -10.48
C GLU A 377 -10.55 12.37 -10.30
N ILE A 378 -10.65 11.04 -10.50
CA ILE A 378 -11.90 10.28 -10.30
C ILE A 378 -12.34 10.33 -8.82
N ARG A 379 -11.38 10.27 -7.88
CA ARG A 379 -11.65 10.28 -6.44
C ARG A 379 -12.05 11.66 -5.92
N GLU A 380 -11.39 12.73 -6.36
CA GLU A 380 -11.75 14.11 -6.02
C GLU A 380 -13.16 14.47 -6.52
N ALA A 381 -13.61 13.81 -7.59
CA ALA A 381 -14.99 13.96 -8.07
C ALA A 381 -16.04 13.34 -7.12
N GLY A 382 -15.64 12.44 -6.20
CA GLY A 382 -16.56 11.68 -5.34
C GLY A 382 -17.36 10.67 -6.15
N THR A 383 -16.67 9.81 -6.88
CA THR A 383 -17.29 8.84 -7.80
C THR A 383 -16.90 7.40 -7.48
N LEU A 384 -17.70 6.46 -7.96
CA LEU A 384 -17.41 5.02 -7.98
C LEU A 384 -17.35 4.56 -9.44
N ASP A 385 -16.25 3.90 -9.81
CA ASP A 385 -16.09 3.34 -11.15
C ASP A 385 -16.35 1.83 -11.17
N LEU A 386 -17.49 1.43 -11.73
CA LEU A 386 -17.80 0.03 -12.03
C LEU A 386 -17.32 -0.26 -13.46
N GLN A 387 -16.17 -0.90 -13.59
CA GLN A 387 -15.52 -1.06 -14.90
C GLN A 387 -15.13 -2.50 -15.24
N ILE A 388 -15.16 -2.82 -16.54
CA ILE A 388 -14.71 -4.09 -17.11
C ILE A 388 -13.92 -3.87 -18.41
N GLY A 389 -12.72 -4.44 -18.49
CA GLY A 389 -11.86 -4.38 -19.67
C GLY A 389 -12.18 -5.49 -20.67
N ILE A 390 -13.19 -5.30 -21.53
CA ILE A 390 -13.60 -6.29 -22.55
C ILE A 390 -12.58 -6.35 -23.71
N ASN A 391 -12.04 -5.19 -24.10
CA ASN A 391 -11.22 -5.04 -25.30
C ASN A 391 -9.72 -4.79 -25.02
N LYS A 392 -9.29 -4.85 -23.76
CA LYS A 392 -7.88 -4.68 -23.41
C LYS A 392 -7.11 -5.99 -23.58
N GLY A 393 -6.25 -6.05 -24.60
CA GLY A 393 -5.19 -7.08 -24.70
C GLY A 393 -5.49 -8.28 -25.61
N SER A 394 -6.57 -8.30 -26.38
CA SER A 394 -6.85 -9.38 -27.34
C SER A 394 -7.52 -8.84 -28.60
N ASN A 395 -7.29 -9.49 -29.75
CA ASN A 395 -8.04 -9.27 -30.99
C ASN A 395 -9.50 -9.73 -30.76
N PRO A 396 -10.45 -8.82 -30.47
CA PRO A 396 -11.75 -9.23 -29.95
C PRO A 396 -12.57 -9.88 -31.07
N TYR A 397 -13.21 -11.00 -30.75
CA TYR A 397 -14.18 -11.66 -31.65
C TYR A 397 -15.40 -10.78 -31.94
N PHE A 398 -15.82 -10.03 -30.93
CA PHE A 398 -17.01 -9.21 -30.96
C PHE A 398 -16.76 -7.87 -31.62
N SER A 399 -17.74 -7.36 -32.36
CA SER A 399 -17.71 -5.98 -32.85
C SER A 399 -17.70 -4.99 -31.67
N ARG A 400 -17.48 -3.70 -31.97
CA ARG A 400 -17.55 -2.64 -30.95
C ARG A 400 -18.96 -2.54 -30.36
N GLU A 401 -19.99 -2.66 -31.20
CA GLU A 401 -21.39 -2.62 -30.81
C GLU A 401 -21.74 -3.83 -29.92
N GLU A 402 -21.31 -5.03 -30.33
CA GLU A 402 -21.49 -6.22 -29.52
C GLU A 402 -20.76 -6.13 -28.18
N SER A 403 -19.54 -5.59 -28.16
CA SER A 403 -18.79 -5.32 -26.93
C SER A 403 -19.54 -4.36 -26.01
N ALA A 404 -20.13 -3.29 -26.56
CA ALA A 404 -20.93 -2.34 -25.80
C ALA A 404 -22.20 -3.00 -25.22
N GLU A 405 -22.86 -3.90 -25.97
CA GLU A 405 -23.99 -4.67 -25.45
C GLU A 405 -23.60 -5.59 -24.28
N LEU A 406 -22.43 -6.24 -24.37
CA LEU A 406 -21.88 -7.05 -23.28
C LEU A 406 -21.52 -6.20 -22.05
N GLY A 407 -20.93 -5.02 -22.28
CA GLY A 407 -20.68 -4.01 -21.26
C GLY A 407 -21.96 -3.53 -20.57
N ASN A 408 -23.02 -3.30 -21.35
CA ASN A 408 -24.34 -2.97 -20.82
C ASN A 408 -24.88 -4.09 -19.94
N ALA A 409 -24.87 -5.34 -20.40
CA ALA A 409 -25.32 -6.47 -19.59
C ALA A 409 -24.56 -6.59 -18.25
N PHE A 410 -23.25 -6.32 -18.25
CA PHE A 410 -22.45 -6.23 -17.04
C PHE A 410 -22.95 -5.11 -16.09
N LYS A 411 -23.14 -3.88 -16.59
CA LYS A 411 -23.62 -2.74 -15.78
C LYS A 411 -25.02 -2.98 -15.22
N GLU A 412 -25.94 -3.47 -16.04
CA GLU A 412 -27.31 -3.81 -15.64
C GLU A 412 -27.30 -4.83 -14.48
N ALA A 413 -26.49 -5.88 -14.61
CA ALA A 413 -26.36 -6.90 -13.57
C ALA A 413 -25.72 -6.36 -12.29
N ALA A 414 -24.74 -5.45 -12.41
CA ALA A 414 -24.12 -4.80 -11.26
C ALA A 414 -25.12 -3.92 -10.50
N PHE A 415 -25.88 -3.05 -11.18
CA PHE A 415 -26.88 -2.20 -10.53
C PHE A 415 -28.01 -3.01 -9.89
N HIS A 416 -28.51 -4.03 -10.59
CA HIS A 416 -29.50 -4.94 -10.04
C HIS A 416 -29.00 -5.61 -8.75
N ARG A 417 -27.75 -6.10 -8.76
CA ARG A 417 -27.16 -6.76 -7.60
C ARG A 417 -26.88 -5.80 -6.45
N LEU A 418 -26.42 -4.57 -6.72
CA LEU A 418 -26.26 -3.53 -5.71
C LEU A 418 -27.59 -3.22 -5.01
N ALA A 419 -28.68 -3.12 -5.77
CA ALA A 419 -30.03 -2.95 -5.25
C ALA A 419 -30.45 -4.12 -4.34
N GLU A 420 -30.21 -5.36 -4.79
CA GLU A 420 -30.54 -6.57 -4.03
C GLU A 420 -29.79 -6.66 -2.71
N VAL A 421 -28.45 -6.51 -2.72
CA VAL A 421 -27.62 -6.68 -1.50
C VAL A 421 -27.79 -5.52 -0.52
N SER A 422 -28.06 -4.32 -1.01
CA SER A 422 -28.26 -3.15 -0.14
C SER A 422 -29.71 -2.97 0.29
N GLY A 423 -30.69 -3.53 -0.42
CA GLY A 423 -32.12 -3.30 -0.24
C GLY A 423 -32.57 -1.88 -0.63
N LEU A 424 -31.86 -1.22 -1.55
CA LEU A 424 -32.20 0.08 -2.12
C LEU A 424 -32.83 -0.09 -3.52
N ALA A 425 -33.49 0.93 -4.05
CA ALA A 425 -34.13 0.84 -5.36
C ALA A 425 -33.07 0.87 -6.47
N GLU A 426 -33.20 -0.04 -7.43
CA GLU A 426 -32.31 -0.12 -8.60
C GLU A 426 -32.32 1.17 -9.43
N SER A 427 -33.50 1.80 -9.56
CA SER A 427 -33.66 3.09 -10.24
C SER A 427 -32.79 4.20 -9.66
N ASP A 428 -32.52 4.16 -8.35
CA ASP A 428 -31.74 5.18 -7.68
C ASP A 428 -30.25 5.05 -8.00
N PHE A 429 -29.73 3.82 -8.08
CA PHE A 429 -28.37 3.58 -8.55
C PHE A 429 -28.19 4.01 -10.00
N ARG A 430 -29.15 3.68 -10.87
CA ARG A 430 -29.13 4.09 -12.29
C ARG A 430 -29.13 5.61 -12.43
N ALA A 431 -29.96 6.30 -11.64
CA ALA A 431 -30.02 7.75 -11.62
C ALA A 431 -28.74 8.42 -11.07
N SER A 432 -27.85 7.65 -10.44
CA SER A 432 -26.55 8.13 -9.96
C SER A 432 -25.44 8.04 -11.01
N MET A 433 -25.64 7.31 -12.11
CA MET A 433 -24.65 7.17 -13.16
C MET A 433 -24.45 8.50 -13.90
N ILE A 434 -23.21 9.00 -13.95
CA ILE A 434 -22.83 10.27 -14.58
C ILE A 434 -22.42 10.04 -16.03
N SER A 435 -21.72 8.95 -16.31
CA SER A 435 -21.21 8.66 -17.65
C SER A 435 -21.05 7.17 -17.90
N GLU A 436 -21.33 6.81 -19.15
CA GLU A 436 -20.91 5.55 -19.75
C GLU A 436 -19.84 5.88 -20.79
N THR A 437 -18.62 5.42 -20.57
CA THR A 437 -17.55 5.65 -21.54
C THR A 437 -16.86 4.35 -21.85
N ASN A 438 -16.63 4.10 -23.14
CA ASN A 438 -15.62 3.15 -23.57
C ASN A 438 -14.29 3.91 -23.69
N ARG A 439 -13.37 3.68 -22.75
CA ARG A 439 -12.04 4.29 -22.76
C ARG A 439 -10.99 3.20 -22.65
N ASP A 440 -10.01 3.22 -23.54
CA ASP A 440 -8.87 2.29 -23.52
C ASP A 440 -9.29 0.79 -23.50
N GLY A 441 -10.45 0.47 -24.08
CA GLY A 441 -11.00 -0.88 -24.15
C GLY A 441 -11.74 -1.35 -22.89
N TYR A 442 -12.05 -0.43 -21.97
CA TYR A 442 -12.88 -0.65 -20.80
C TYR A 442 -14.26 -0.05 -20.97
N GLU A 443 -15.27 -0.79 -20.53
CA GLU A 443 -16.63 -0.30 -20.33
C GLU A 443 -16.75 0.17 -18.88
N HIS A 444 -17.09 1.45 -18.68
CA HIS A 444 -17.22 2.09 -17.38
C HIS A 444 -18.67 2.46 -17.06
N ALA A 445 -19.05 2.31 -15.80
CA ALA A 445 -20.21 2.95 -15.19
C ALA A 445 -19.73 3.83 -14.01
N ILE A 446 -19.53 5.12 -14.29
CA ILE A 446 -19.08 6.08 -13.30
C ILE A 446 -20.30 6.63 -12.55
N CYS A 447 -20.36 6.41 -11.24
CA CYS A 447 -21.48 6.77 -10.38
C CYS A 447 -21.12 7.95 -9.46
N ASP A 448 -22.03 8.92 -9.31
CA ASP A 448 -21.90 10.07 -8.40
C ASP A 448 -22.20 9.66 -6.95
N LEU A 449 -21.16 9.50 -6.12
CA LEU A 449 -21.31 9.13 -4.71
C LEU A 449 -21.93 10.24 -3.85
N LYS A 450 -22.09 11.47 -4.39
CA LYS A 450 -22.79 12.56 -3.70
C LYS A 450 -24.31 12.36 -3.70
N LYS A 451 -24.83 11.45 -4.54
CA LYS A 451 -26.27 11.16 -4.61
C LYS A 451 -26.76 10.47 -3.33
N PRO A 452 -28.02 10.71 -2.91
CA PRO A 452 -28.56 10.13 -1.67
C PRO A 452 -28.43 8.61 -1.56
N VAL A 453 -28.62 7.89 -2.66
CA VAL A 453 -28.53 6.41 -2.72
C VAL A 453 -27.20 5.88 -2.17
N TRP A 454 -26.09 6.57 -2.46
CA TRP A 454 -24.76 6.14 -2.05
C TRP A 454 -24.45 6.44 -0.59
N ARG A 455 -25.04 7.51 -0.05
CA ARG A 455 -25.00 7.78 1.40
C ARG A 455 -25.72 6.66 2.16
N ASP A 456 -26.91 6.28 1.69
CA ASP A 456 -27.69 5.21 2.30
C ASP A 456 -26.99 3.85 2.12
N PHE A 457 -26.41 3.61 0.94
CA PHE A 457 -25.60 2.43 0.65
C PHE A 457 -24.42 2.33 1.62
N SER A 458 -23.60 3.38 1.76
CA SER A 458 -22.46 3.43 2.68
C SER A 458 -22.86 3.22 4.15
N GLN A 459 -24.00 3.77 4.57
CA GLN A 459 -24.55 3.51 5.91
C GLN A 459 -25.01 2.06 6.13
N ARG A 460 -25.60 1.41 5.12
CA ARG A 460 -26.01 0.01 5.21
C ARG A 460 -24.80 -0.91 5.13
N GLN A 461 -23.87 -0.61 4.24
CA GLN A 461 -22.61 -1.32 4.08
C GLN A 461 -21.80 -1.28 5.36
N SER A 462 -21.60 -0.13 5.99
CA SER A 462 -20.85 -0.06 7.26
C SER A 462 -21.50 -0.84 8.41
N LYS A 463 -22.82 -1.00 8.42
CA LYS A 463 -23.53 -1.90 9.35
C LYS A 463 -23.32 -3.37 9.00
N HIS A 464 -23.29 -3.71 7.71
CA HIS A 464 -23.03 -5.06 7.20
C HIS A 464 -21.58 -5.50 7.48
N LEU A 465 -20.64 -4.64 7.11
CA LEU A 465 -19.20 -4.78 7.34
C LEU A 465 -18.80 -4.63 8.81
N ALA A 466 -19.74 -4.58 9.77
CA ALA A 466 -19.44 -4.45 11.18
C ALA A 466 -18.51 -5.60 11.62
N LEU A 467 -17.20 -5.34 11.47
CA LEU A 467 -16.12 -6.30 11.59
C LEU A 467 -16.29 -7.01 12.93
N PRO A 468 -16.03 -8.33 12.98
CA PRO A 468 -16.27 -9.10 14.19
C PRO A 468 -15.67 -8.40 15.41
N ARG A 469 -16.38 -8.50 16.54
CA ARG A 469 -15.98 -8.05 17.89
C ARG A 469 -14.58 -8.55 18.35
N ALA A 470 -13.85 -9.29 17.52
CA ALA A 470 -12.45 -9.66 17.67
C ALA A 470 -11.51 -8.44 17.80
N TYR A 471 -11.92 -7.25 17.37
CA TYR A 471 -11.18 -5.99 17.63
C TYR A 471 -11.64 -5.25 18.91
N SER A 472 -12.39 -5.90 19.81
CA SER A 472 -12.81 -5.31 21.09
C SER A 472 -11.65 -4.98 22.04
N VAL A 473 -10.48 -5.61 21.87
CA VAL A 473 -9.24 -5.21 22.55
C VAL A 473 -8.80 -3.80 22.13
N GLU A 474 -9.10 -3.42 20.89
CA GLU A 474 -8.78 -2.11 20.34
C GLU A 474 -9.79 -1.05 20.74
N LYS A 475 -11.04 -1.39 21.10
CA LYS A 475 -11.99 -0.39 21.62
C LYS A 475 -11.57 0.16 22.99
N GLN A 476 -10.87 -0.64 23.80
CA GLN A 476 -10.21 -0.19 25.04
C GLN A 476 -8.92 0.59 24.74
N LYS A 477 -8.10 0.15 23.76
CA LYS A 477 -6.90 0.89 23.34
C LYS A 477 -7.23 2.22 22.66
N ILE A 478 -8.27 2.32 21.85
CA ILE A 478 -8.76 3.54 21.19
C ILE A 478 -9.37 4.48 22.23
N ARG A 479 -10.05 3.98 23.27
CA ARG A 479 -10.40 4.80 24.44
C ARG A 479 -9.16 5.32 25.15
N LEU A 480 -8.12 4.50 25.34
CA LEU A 480 -6.83 4.90 25.93
C LEU A 480 -6.05 5.88 25.03
N ILE A 481 -6.08 5.72 23.71
CA ILE A 481 -5.39 6.55 22.72
C ILE A 481 -6.13 7.87 22.51
N LEU A 482 -7.48 7.87 22.49
CA LEU A 482 -8.27 9.12 22.49
C LEU A 482 -8.11 9.86 23.82
N SER A 483 -8.01 9.15 24.94
CA SER A 483 -7.68 9.75 26.24
C SER A 483 -6.27 10.35 26.21
N ALA A 484 -5.28 9.62 25.68
CA ALA A 484 -3.89 10.07 25.56
C ALA A 484 -3.70 11.18 24.51
N SER A 485 -4.52 11.23 23.45
CA SER A 485 -4.48 12.26 22.42
C SER A 485 -5.07 13.58 22.93
N ILE A 486 -6.18 13.52 23.67
CA ILE A 486 -6.74 14.67 24.39
C ILE A 486 -5.77 15.13 25.49
N GLU A 487 -5.16 14.18 26.20
CA GLU A 487 -4.14 14.48 27.23
C GLU A 487 -2.87 15.11 26.61
N ASN A 488 -2.41 14.65 25.45
CA ASN A 488 -1.26 15.23 24.74
C ASN A 488 -1.56 16.59 24.12
N GLN A 489 -2.75 16.80 23.53
CA GLN A 489 -3.16 18.12 23.02
C GLN A 489 -3.32 19.13 24.16
N PHE A 490 -3.87 18.68 25.29
CA PHE A 490 -3.95 19.50 26.50
C PHE A 490 -2.55 19.81 27.07
N ILE A 491 -1.66 18.81 27.16
CA ILE A 491 -0.30 18.99 27.67
C ILE A 491 0.54 19.90 26.76
N GLU A 492 0.47 19.75 25.44
CA GLU A 492 1.19 20.62 24.50
C GLU A 492 0.59 22.04 24.50
N GLY A 493 -0.74 22.19 24.55
CA GLY A 493 -1.38 23.50 24.71
C GLY A 493 -1.00 24.19 26.02
N LEU A 494 -0.89 23.44 27.12
CA LEU A 494 -0.42 23.95 28.41
C LEU A 494 1.07 24.33 28.33
N ARG A 495 1.90 23.50 27.70
CA ARG A 495 3.33 23.73 27.53
C ARG A 495 3.63 24.97 26.71
N GLU A 496 2.96 25.16 25.58
CA GLU A 496 3.12 26.34 24.73
C GLU A 496 2.73 27.62 25.47
N ASN A 497 1.59 27.61 26.17
CA ASN A 497 1.16 28.79 26.94
C ASN A 497 2.07 29.06 28.16
N LEU A 498 2.60 28.01 28.81
CA LEU A 498 3.58 28.17 29.89
C LEU A 498 4.91 28.74 29.38
N LEU A 499 5.37 28.32 28.21
CA LEU A 499 6.55 28.89 27.58
C LEU A 499 6.33 30.39 27.28
N ARG A 500 5.16 30.76 26.73
CA ARG A 500 4.80 32.18 26.48
C ARG A 500 4.85 33.02 27.75
N VAL A 501 4.24 32.54 28.85
CA VAL A 501 4.29 33.22 30.16
C VAL A 501 5.72 33.33 30.68
N MET A 502 6.52 32.26 30.55
CA MET A 502 7.92 32.29 30.96
C MET A 502 8.77 33.29 30.17
N PHE A 503 8.38 33.61 28.94
CA PHE A 503 9.04 34.63 28.09
C PHE A 503 8.38 36.02 28.20
N GLY A 504 7.51 36.24 29.18
CA GLY A 504 6.96 37.56 29.51
C GLY A 504 5.71 37.96 28.71
N GLU A 505 5.11 37.03 27.96
CA GLU A 505 3.83 37.27 27.30
C GLU A 505 2.67 37.16 28.32
N SER A 506 1.69 38.05 28.19
CA SER A 506 0.51 38.04 29.07
C SER A 506 -0.31 36.77 28.82
N PRO A 507 -0.57 35.94 29.85
CA PRO A 507 -1.45 34.79 29.69
C PRO A 507 -2.86 35.27 29.34
N GLY A 508 -3.29 35.03 28.11
CA GLY A 508 -4.65 35.34 27.67
C GLY A 508 -5.71 34.48 28.35
N ALA A 509 -6.99 34.74 28.03
CA ALA A 509 -8.14 33.97 28.51
C ALA A 509 -8.04 32.44 28.24
N GLU A 510 -7.22 32.07 27.26
CA GLU A 510 -6.93 30.69 26.87
C GLU A 510 -6.20 29.91 27.98
N LEU A 511 -5.24 30.53 28.70
CA LEU A 511 -4.57 29.86 29.81
C LEU A 511 -5.53 29.65 30.99
N ALA A 512 -6.35 30.65 31.32
CA ALA A 512 -7.35 30.52 32.38
C ALA A 512 -8.37 29.40 32.08
N HIS A 513 -8.76 29.26 30.81
CA HIS A 513 -9.63 28.17 30.37
C HIS A 513 -8.94 26.81 30.48
N LEU A 514 -7.67 26.71 30.07
CA LEU A 514 -6.87 25.48 30.21
C LEU A 514 -6.63 25.11 31.68
N VAL A 515 -6.41 26.09 32.58
CA VAL A 515 -6.31 25.84 34.03
C VAL A 515 -7.61 25.25 34.57
N SER A 516 -8.75 25.87 34.27
CA SER A 516 -10.05 25.40 34.74
C SER A 516 -10.41 24.02 34.19
N GLN A 517 -10.13 23.75 32.91
CA GLN A 517 -10.31 22.41 32.32
C GLN A 517 -9.38 21.38 32.94
N GLY A 518 -8.12 21.76 33.18
CA GLY A 518 -7.13 20.90 33.81
C GLY A 518 -7.53 20.56 35.25
N GLU A 519 -7.92 21.54 36.06
CA GLU A 519 -8.43 21.33 37.43
C GLU A 519 -9.65 20.39 37.44
N ALA A 520 -10.60 20.58 36.54
CA ALA A 520 -11.78 19.72 36.42
C ALA A 520 -11.43 18.29 35.98
N MET A 521 -10.44 18.12 35.07
CA MET A 521 -9.91 16.81 34.70
C MET A 521 -9.11 16.17 35.85
N PHE A 522 -8.45 16.98 36.67
CA PHE A 522 -7.59 16.55 37.77
C PHE A 522 -8.39 16.08 39.00
N LEU A 523 -9.50 16.74 39.28
CA LEU A 523 -10.36 16.46 40.44
C LEU A 523 -11.41 15.38 40.17
N ASN A 524 -11.51 14.87 38.93
CA ASN A 524 -12.48 13.84 38.59
C ASN A 524 -11.94 12.42 38.88
N PRO A 525 -12.44 11.73 39.93
CA PRO A 525 -11.95 10.41 40.35
C PRO A 525 -12.22 9.29 39.33
N ALA A 526 -13.07 9.52 38.33
CA ALA A 526 -13.38 8.53 37.30
C ALA A 526 -12.30 8.39 36.21
N LYS A 527 -11.31 9.30 36.15
CA LYS A 527 -10.19 9.24 35.19
C LYS A 527 -8.90 8.84 35.90
N SER A 528 -8.47 7.59 35.72
CA SER A 528 -7.26 7.07 36.37
C SER A 528 -5.98 7.57 35.67
N LEU A 529 -5.56 8.81 35.96
CA LEU A 529 -4.22 9.28 35.57
C LEU A 529 -3.14 8.50 36.33
N SER A 530 -2.00 8.23 35.69
CA SER A 530 -0.83 7.63 36.36
C SER A 530 -0.27 8.60 37.42
N LYS A 531 0.44 8.09 38.44
CA LYS A 531 1.05 8.94 39.49
C LYS A 531 2.02 9.98 38.90
N HIS A 532 2.75 9.61 37.85
CA HIS A 532 3.68 10.51 37.15
C HIS A 532 2.95 11.60 36.35
N SER A 533 1.93 11.22 35.57
CA SER A 533 1.09 12.17 34.81
C SER A 533 0.37 13.15 35.74
N ARG A 534 -0.13 12.68 36.90
CA ARG A 534 -0.70 13.57 37.93
C ARG A 534 0.33 14.55 38.46
N GLY A 535 1.55 14.11 38.74
CA GLY A 535 2.62 14.99 39.20
C GLY A 535 2.95 16.10 38.19
N LEU A 536 3.12 15.74 36.91
CA LEU A 536 3.43 16.70 35.85
C LEU A 536 2.28 17.69 35.61
N LEU A 537 1.06 17.20 35.56
CA LEU A 537 -0.12 18.04 35.36
C LEU A 537 -0.36 18.98 36.56
N ALA A 538 -0.15 18.50 37.79
CA ALA A 538 -0.23 19.37 38.97
C ALA A 538 0.83 20.49 38.93
N VAL A 539 2.07 20.17 38.55
CA VAL A 539 3.12 21.18 38.37
C VAL A 539 2.74 22.18 37.29
N GLY A 540 2.22 21.73 36.15
CA GLY A 540 1.74 22.60 35.08
C GLY A 540 0.61 23.54 35.52
N LEU A 541 -0.37 23.03 36.28
CA LEU A 541 -1.48 23.83 36.82
C LEU A 541 -1.02 24.87 37.85
N ILE A 542 -0.06 24.53 38.72
CA ILE A 542 0.55 25.48 39.65
C ILE A 542 1.27 26.59 38.88
N TYR A 543 2.04 26.23 37.86
CA TYR A 543 2.72 27.19 36.98
C TYR A 543 1.74 28.12 36.24
N ALA A 544 0.56 27.60 35.92
CA ALA A 544 -0.50 28.35 35.27
C ALA A 544 -1.38 29.16 36.25
N GLY A 545 -1.06 29.17 37.55
CA GLY A 545 -1.71 30.01 38.55
C GLY A 545 -2.84 29.33 39.34
N SER A 546 -2.96 28.00 39.28
CA SER A 546 -3.92 27.27 40.13
C SER A 546 -3.66 27.57 41.62
N THR A 547 -4.75 27.80 42.35
CA THR A 547 -4.74 28.04 43.80
C THR A 547 -5.33 26.87 44.60
N ASP A 548 -5.67 25.77 43.93
CA ASP A 548 -6.33 24.62 44.55
C ASP A 548 -5.34 23.78 45.38
N LEU A 549 -5.58 23.72 46.70
CA LEU A 549 -4.77 23.00 47.67
C LEU A 549 -4.58 21.50 47.35
N ALA A 550 -5.54 20.84 46.70
CA ALA A 550 -5.42 19.44 46.31
C ALA A 550 -4.38 19.25 45.19
N VAL A 551 -4.29 20.21 44.26
CA VAL A 551 -3.27 20.23 43.21
C VAL A 551 -1.87 20.36 43.83
N PHE A 552 -1.69 21.25 44.82
CA PHE A 552 -0.44 21.40 45.57
C PHE A 552 -0.05 20.14 46.35
N ARG A 553 -1.00 19.51 47.05
CA ARG A 553 -0.74 18.28 47.82
C ARG A 553 -0.27 17.14 46.92
N ILE A 554 -0.92 16.96 45.77
CA ILE A 554 -0.60 15.89 44.82
C ILE A 554 0.73 16.16 44.10
N ALA A 555 1.04 17.42 43.75
CA ALA A 555 2.37 17.79 43.24
C ALA A 555 3.47 17.39 44.23
N ARG A 556 3.24 17.61 45.53
CA ARG A 556 4.16 17.21 46.61
C ARG A 556 4.30 15.69 46.73
N GLU A 557 3.18 14.97 46.78
CA GLU A 557 3.14 13.49 46.91
C GLU A 557 3.70 12.75 45.69
N ALA A 558 3.61 13.36 44.51
CA ALA A 558 4.16 12.81 43.27
C ALA A 558 5.67 13.00 43.14
N ASN A 559 6.27 13.99 43.83
CA ASN A 559 7.64 14.45 43.60
C ASN A 559 8.49 14.64 44.87
N SER A 560 8.26 13.87 45.94
CA SER A 560 9.12 13.89 47.14
C SER A 560 10.60 13.54 46.89
N GLU A 561 10.97 13.12 45.67
CA GLU A 561 12.36 12.81 45.27
C GLU A 561 12.89 13.63 44.06
N ASN A 562 12.14 14.58 43.51
CA ASN A 562 12.48 15.16 42.20
C ASN A 562 13.23 16.51 42.28
N LEU A 563 14.48 16.52 41.79
CA LEU A 563 15.41 17.65 41.72
C LEU A 563 14.81 18.90 41.03
N MET A 564 13.87 18.71 40.10
CA MET A 564 13.20 19.80 39.36
C MET A 564 12.29 20.66 40.25
N PHE A 565 11.60 20.09 41.24
CA PHE A 565 10.73 20.86 42.14
C PHE A 565 11.55 21.68 43.14
N LYS A 566 12.68 21.13 43.63
CA LYS A 566 13.64 21.90 44.44
C LYS A 566 14.24 23.06 43.65
N LYS A 567 14.67 22.82 42.41
CA LYS A 567 15.17 23.87 41.50
C LYS A 567 14.10 24.91 41.17
N PHE A 568 12.82 24.52 41.12
CA PHE A 568 11.70 25.43 40.96
C PHE A 568 11.50 26.34 42.16
N VAL A 569 11.48 25.80 43.38
CA VAL A 569 11.40 26.62 44.61
C VAL A 569 12.60 27.56 44.73
N GLU A 570 13.80 27.13 44.33
CA GLU A 570 15.00 28.00 44.25
C GLU A 570 14.92 29.04 43.13
N SER A 571 14.33 28.69 41.97
CA SER A 571 14.10 29.62 40.86
C SER A 571 13.11 30.72 41.22
N LEU A 572 12.09 30.43 42.03
CA LEU A 572 11.13 31.44 42.49
C LEU A 572 11.78 32.42 43.47
N LYS A 573 12.74 31.95 44.29
CA LYS A 573 13.52 32.78 45.21
C LYS A 573 14.49 33.71 44.48
N THR A 574 15.08 33.27 43.38
CA THR A 574 16.10 34.03 42.63
C THR A 574 15.54 35.04 41.62
N LYS A 575 14.30 34.85 41.15
CA LYS A 575 13.72 35.68 40.06
C LYS A 575 12.84 36.86 40.50
N GLY A 576 12.74 37.17 41.80
CA GLY A 576 12.08 38.40 42.28
C GLY A 576 10.66 38.61 41.76
N VAL A 577 9.87 37.54 41.57
CA VAL A 577 8.51 37.62 41.04
C VAL A 577 7.65 38.44 42.02
N ARG A 578 7.03 39.53 41.58
CA ARG A 578 6.38 40.51 42.49
C ARG A 578 5.21 39.97 43.33
N ASN A 579 4.60 38.83 42.97
CA ASN A 579 3.61 38.12 43.80
C ASN A 579 4.21 37.00 44.69
N SER A 580 5.53 36.79 44.66
CA SER A 580 6.21 35.76 45.44
C SER A 580 6.06 35.95 46.95
N ALA A 581 5.86 37.17 47.46
CA ALA A 581 5.70 37.40 48.89
C ALA A 581 4.49 36.65 49.47
N HIS A 582 3.33 36.71 48.82
CA HIS A 582 2.13 35.98 49.24
C HIS A 582 2.28 34.47 49.09
N TRP A 583 2.92 34.01 48.01
CA TRP A 583 3.14 32.58 47.76
C TRP A 583 4.20 31.96 48.68
N ILE A 584 5.26 32.71 49.00
CA ILE A 584 6.26 32.33 49.99
C ILE A 584 5.63 32.34 51.38
N GLU A 585 4.78 33.32 51.69
CA GLU A 585 4.05 33.42 52.95
C GLU A 585 3.05 32.27 53.16
N VAL A 586 2.26 31.88 52.15
CA VAL A 586 1.34 30.72 52.24
C VAL A 586 2.11 29.41 52.41
N VAL A 587 3.22 29.23 51.70
CA VAL A 587 4.08 28.04 51.83
C VAL A 587 4.81 28.04 53.18
N HIS A 588 5.25 29.20 53.69
CA HIS A 588 5.94 29.34 54.97
C HIS A 588 5.01 29.28 56.19
N GLN A 589 3.80 29.84 56.14
CA GLN A 589 2.82 29.76 57.24
C GLN A 589 2.41 28.30 57.48
N HIS A 590 2.31 27.50 56.41
CA HIS A 590 2.08 26.07 56.52
C HIS A 590 3.32 25.33 57.08
N TYR A 591 4.53 25.66 56.61
CA TYR A 591 5.79 25.08 57.12
C TYR A 591 6.08 25.42 58.60
N ALA A 592 5.79 26.65 59.02
CA ALA A 592 6.00 27.13 60.39
C ALA A 592 4.95 26.61 61.37
N SER A 593 3.73 26.33 60.90
CA SER A 593 2.70 25.67 61.71
C SER A 593 3.04 24.21 62.07
N GLU A 594 3.94 23.58 61.31
CA GLU A 594 4.41 22.20 61.56
C GLU A 594 5.83 22.15 62.18
N THR A 595 6.60 23.25 62.13
CA THR A 595 7.97 23.31 62.66
C THR A 595 8.17 24.56 63.52
N ASN A 596 8.15 24.40 64.85
CA ASN A 596 8.31 25.48 65.85
C ASN A 596 9.68 26.18 65.78
N ASN A 597 9.93 27.05 64.80
CA ASN A 597 11.20 27.80 64.73
C ASN A 597 11.03 29.21 64.14
N SER A 598 11.14 30.24 64.98
CA SER A 598 10.70 31.63 64.70
C SER A 598 11.83 32.64 64.37
N ASN A 599 13.05 32.20 64.05
CA ASN A 599 14.22 33.11 64.02
C ASN A 599 14.69 33.60 62.64
N SER A 600 13.90 33.52 61.56
CA SER A 600 14.38 33.88 60.21
C SER A 600 13.83 35.18 59.61
N LEU A 601 13.07 35.99 60.36
CA LEU A 601 12.36 37.13 59.75
C LEU A 601 13.20 38.42 59.59
N SER A 602 14.23 38.66 60.42
CA SER A 602 14.92 39.96 60.42
C SER A 602 16.06 40.09 59.39
N SER A 603 16.58 39.00 58.82
CA SER A 603 17.78 39.04 57.97
C SER A 603 17.49 39.21 56.47
N ILE A 604 16.22 39.24 56.06
CA ILE A 604 15.82 39.22 54.63
C ILE A 604 15.30 40.57 54.14
N LEU A 605 14.89 41.48 55.02
CA LEU A 605 14.37 42.79 54.61
C LEU A 605 15.46 43.80 54.18
N ASP A 606 16.74 43.51 54.42
CA ASP A 606 17.83 44.48 54.19
C ASP A 606 18.47 44.44 52.78
N ASN A 607 18.11 43.52 51.88
CA ASN A 607 18.86 43.30 50.61
C ASN A 607 18.07 43.52 49.30
N ALA A 608 17.04 44.36 49.29
CA ALA A 608 16.31 44.67 48.06
C ALA A 608 16.65 46.07 47.49
N HIS A 609 17.74 46.17 46.71
CA HIS A 609 17.91 47.23 45.70
C HIS A 609 18.68 46.71 44.47
N VAL A 610 18.22 47.10 43.27
CA VAL A 610 18.53 46.54 41.93
C VAL A 610 19.20 47.60 41.06
N GLU A 611 20.20 47.18 40.25
CA GLU A 611 20.53 47.58 38.84
C GLU A 611 22.04 47.40 38.53
N ASP A 612 22.45 46.49 37.61
CA ASP A 612 23.85 46.35 37.16
C ASP A 612 23.97 46.29 35.61
N PRO A 613 24.65 47.27 34.97
CA PRO A 613 24.87 47.38 33.52
C PRO A 613 25.74 46.29 32.86
N ARG A 614 26.42 45.42 33.63
CA ARG A 614 27.39 44.45 33.09
C ARG A 614 26.76 43.30 32.28
N PHE A 615 25.43 43.14 32.34
CA PHE A 615 24.72 42.07 31.62
C PHE A 615 24.50 42.41 30.13
N THR A 616 24.38 43.69 29.79
CA THR A 616 24.11 44.14 28.41
C THR A 616 25.35 44.00 27.51
N GLU A 617 26.54 44.14 28.06
CA GLU A 617 27.80 44.07 27.30
C GLU A 617 28.20 42.63 26.91
N TYR A 618 27.74 41.64 27.67
CA TYR A 618 27.96 40.22 27.37
C TYR A 618 27.19 39.76 26.12
N LEU A 619 25.93 40.21 25.96
CA LEU A 619 25.08 39.87 24.81
C LEU A 619 25.58 40.49 23.49
N TYR A 620 26.20 41.67 23.55
CA TYR A 620 26.72 42.35 22.37
C TYR A 620 27.99 41.69 21.81
N GLN A 621 28.80 41.06 22.66
CA GLN A 621 30.04 40.40 22.26
C GLN A 621 29.83 39.03 21.59
N GLU A 622 28.76 38.30 21.93
CA GLU A 622 28.47 37.01 21.29
C GLU A 622 27.80 37.13 19.91
N LEU A 623 26.96 38.13 19.70
CA LEU A 623 26.34 38.41 18.39
C LEU A 623 27.37 38.80 17.31
N HIS A 624 28.52 39.35 17.69
CA HIS A 624 29.61 39.66 16.76
C HIS A 624 30.53 38.47 16.45
N ARG A 625 30.54 37.41 17.28
CA ARG A 625 31.36 36.21 17.04
C ARG A 625 30.76 35.26 16.01
N GLU A 626 29.43 35.19 15.90
CA GLU A 626 28.78 34.30 14.92
C GLU A 626 28.78 34.88 13.49
N ASN A 627 28.72 36.21 13.31
CA ASN A 627 28.72 36.83 11.98
C ASN A 627 30.09 36.84 11.27
N ALA A 628 31.19 36.64 12.00
CA ALA A 628 32.54 36.60 11.41
C ALA A 628 32.93 35.22 10.82
N LYS A 629 32.04 34.21 10.89
CA LYS A 629 32.33 32.84 10.43
C LYS A 629 31.75 32.50 9.04
N ILE A 630 31.04 33.44 8.41
CA ILE A 630 30.36 33.22 7.11
C ILE A 630 31.03 33.98 5.94
N GLN A 631 32.02 34.84 6.18
CA GLN A 631 32.69 35.62 5.11
C GLN A 631 34.17 35.25 4.89
N LYS A 632 34.49 33.99 4.61
CA LYS A 632 35.86 33.63 4.19
C LYS A 632 36.04 32.62 3.06
N ASP A 633 34.95 32.06 2.52
CA ASP A 633 35.04 31.07 1.43
C ASP A 633 34.43 31.52 0.09
N GLU A 634 34.01 32.78 -0.05
CA GLU A 634 33.40 33.29 -1.29
C GLU A 634 34.38 33.91 -2.32
N PHE A 635 35.67 34.06 -1.98
CA PHE A 635 36.65 34.71 -2.87
C PHE A 635 37.67 33.78 -3.55
N ALA A 636 37.58 32.46 -3.36
CA ALA A 636 38.47 31.49 -4.03
C ALA A 636 37.85 30.81 -5.27
N LEU A 637 36.58 31.07 -5.58
CA LEU A 637 35.85 30.39 -6.66
C LEU A 637 35.84 31.16 -8.00
N TYR A 638 36.13 32.47 -7.97
CA TYR A 638 36.07 33.32 -9.17
C TYR A 638 37.32 33.24 -10.06
N ASP A 639 38.50 32.94 -9.51
CA ASP A 639 39.75 32.84 -10.29
C ASP A 639 39.97 31.48 -10.96
N TYR A 640 39.22 30.44 -10.57
CA TYR A 640 39.41 29.09 -11.10
C TYR A 640 38.55 28.79 -12.35
N LEU A 641 37.45 29.53 -12.56
CA LEU A 641 36.49 29.27 -13.64
C LEU A 641 36.86 29.93 -14.98
N GLU A 642 37.98 30.67 -15.06
CA GLU A 642 38.36 31.37 -16.29
C GLU A 642 39.33 30.60 -17.21
N LYS A 643 39.84 29.41 -16.81
CA LYS A 643 40.96 28.79 -17.54
C LYS A 643 40.77 27.47 -18.27
N ASP A 644 39.71 26.68 -18.08
CA ASP A 644 39.54 25.46 -18.88
C ASP A 644 38.07 24.99 -18.99
N ALA A 645 37.40 25.32 -20.11
CA ALA A 645 36.31 24.54 -20.74
C ALA A 645 35.70 25.33 -21.91
N PRO A 646 35.81 24.89 -23.17
CA PRO A 646 35.22 25.59 -24.33
C PRO A 646 33.68 25.51 -24.44
N TYR A 647 33.01 24.68 -23.63
CA TYR A 647 31.58 24.37 -23.79
C TYR A 647 30.61 25.09 -22.83
N SER A 648 31.09 25.96 -21.92
CA SER A 648 30.24 26.65 -20.95
C SER A 648 29.85 28.09 -21.34
N LYS A 649 30.59 28.74 -22.24
CA LYS A 649 30.40 30.18 -22.52
C LYS A 649 29.07 30.52 -23.20
N SER A 650 28.53 29.69 -24.11
CA SER A 650 27.27 30.00 -24.80
C SER A 650 26.05 29.82 -23.90
N VAL A 651 26.04 28.78 -23.05
CA VAL A 651 24.96 28.49 -22.11
C VAL A 651 24.95 29.51 -20.98
N ILE A 652 26.11 29.83 -20.41
CA ILE A 652 26.22 30.85 -19.34
C ILE A 652 25.86 32.23 -19.87
N LYS A 653 26.25 32.58 -21.11
CA LYS A 653 25.87 33.85 -21.75
C LYS A 653 24.35 33.94 -21.98
N SER A 654 23.72 32.88 -22.49
CA SER A 654 22.26 32.82 -22.67
C SER A 654 21.50 32.93 -21.34
N MET A 655 22.02 32.37 -20.25
CA MET A 655 21.41 32.47 -18.92
C MET A 655 21.63 33.85 -18.28
N HIS A 656 22.75 34.50 -18.54
CA HIS A 656 23.00 35.87 -18.08
C HIS A 656 22.14 36.92 -18.79
N GLU A 657 21.92 36.76 -20.10
CA GLU A 657 21.07 37.67 -20.89
C GLU A 657 19.59 37.61 -20.46
N GLN A 658 19.15 36.53 -19.78
CA GLN A 658 17.82 36.44 -19.19
C GLN A 658 17.70 37.10 -17.80
N LYS A 659 18.81 37.46 -17.14
CA LYS A 659 18.79 38.02 -15.77
C LYS A 659 18.21 39.43 -15.70
N GLU A 660 18.30 40.21 -16.79
CA GLU A 660 17.89 41.62 -16.83
C GLU A 660 16.36 41.83 -16.90
N SER A 661 15.57 40.77 -17.10
CA SER A 661 14.10 40.84 -17.18
C SER A 661 13.37 40.13 -16.04
N LEU A 662 14.08 39.65 -15.02
CA LEU A 662 13.52 38.85 -13.93
C LEU A 662 13.28 39.67 -12.66
N SER A 663 12.18 39.37 -11.96
CA SER A 663 11.91 39.89 -10.62
C SER A 663 12.90 39.34 -9.57
N TRP A 664 13.06 40.01 -8.43
CA TRP A 664 14.06 39.67 -7.41
C TRP A 664 14.00 38.20 -6.93
N TRP A 665 12.81 37.63 -6.73
CA TRP A 665 12.69 36.22 -6.34
C TRP A 665 13.03 35.26 -7.48
N GLN A 666 12.73 35.63 -8.73
CA GLN A 666 13.14 34.85 -9.91
C GLN A 666 14.65 34.89 -10.07
N THR A 667 15.30 36.04 -9.80
CA THR A 667 16.75 36.15 -9.75
C THR A 667 17.35 35.20 -8.70
N LYS A 668 16.77 35.14 -7.48
CA LYS A 668 17.27 34.26 -6.42
C LYS A 668 17.06 32.77 -6.71
N ALA A 669 15.93 32.41 -7.29
CA ALA A 669 15.69 31.05 -7.76
C ALA A 669 16.67 30.65 -8.88
N HIS A 670 16.93 31.57 -9.82
CA HIS A 670 17.85 31.37 -10.93
C HIS A 670 19.31 31.24 -10.45
N GLU A 671 19.74 32.06 -9.50
CA GLU A 671 21.06 31.97 -8.83
C GLU A 671 21.24 30.63 -8.11
N SER A 672 20.20 30.17 -7.40
CA SER A 672 20.23 28.89 -6.69
C SER A 672 20.31 27.69 -7.66
N MET A 673 19.64 27.80 -8.81
CA MET A 673 19.65 26.78 -9.86
C MET A 673 21.03 26.67 -10.53
N ILE A 674 21.67 27.81 -10.82
CA ILE A 674 23.05 27.85 -11.34
C ILE A 674 24.04 27.24 -10.33
N ALA A 675 23.93 27.61 -9.04
CA ALA A 675 24.79 27.06 -7.98
C ALA A 675 24.60 25.55 -7.77
N ARG A 676 23.39 25.02 -8.03
CA ARG A 676 23.11 23.58 -7.99
C ARG A 676 23.70 22.87 -9.20
N HIS A 677 23.57 23.44 -10.39
CA HIS A 677 24.12 22.86 -11.62
C HIS A 677 25.64 22.82 -11.60
N ALA A 678 26.31 23.89 -11.15
CA ALA A 678 27.76 23.94 -10.98
C ALA A 678 28.28 22.86 -10.01
N ARG A 679 27.58 22.63 -8.89
CA ARG A 679 27.90 21.55 -7.95
C ARG A 679 27.75 20.16 -8.58
N ASN A 680 26.70 19.94 -9.36
CA ASN A 680 26.48 18.66 -10.04
C ASN A 680 27.56 18.39 -11.11
N CYS A 681 27.99 19.41 -11.85
CA CYS A 681 29.10 19.30 -12.80
C CYS A 681 30.45 18.98 -12.11
N GLN A 682 30.72 19.60 -10.95
CA GLN A 682 31.91 19.26 -10.14
C GLN A 682 31.93 17.80 -9.69
N VAL A 683 30.78 17.26 -9.28
CA VAL A 683 30.65 15.84 -8.87
C VAL A 683 30.89 14.90 -10.05
N TYR A 684 30.38 15.26 -11.24
CA TYR A 684 30.60 14.47 -12.46
C TYR A 684 32.06 14.48 -12.91
N LEU A 685 32.73 15.64 -12.89
CA LEU A 685 34.14 15.76 -13.26
C LEU A 685 35.07 15.03 -12.29
N LYS A 686 34.75 15.02 -10.99
CA LYS A 686 35.51 14.27 -9.98
C LYS A 686 35.39 12.74 -10.13
N HIS A 687 34.36 12.25 -10.81
CA HIS A 687 34.18 10.83 -11.12
C HIS A 687 34.70 10.41 -12.50
N ALA A 688 34.98 11.36 -13.39
CA ALA A 688 35.47 11.08 -14.73
C ALA A 688 37.00 10.92 -14.83
N GLY A 689 37.74 11.22 -13.76
CA GLY A 689 39.21 11.21 -13.73
C GLY A 689 39.77 12.59 -14.02
#